data_AF-A0A0D0AXV5-F1
#
_entry.id   AF-A0A0D0AXV5-F1
#
_cell.length_a   1.000
_cell.length_b   1.000
_cell.length_c   1.000
_cell.angle_alpha   90.00
_cell.angle_beta   90.00
_cell.angle_gamma   90.00
#
_symmetry.space_group_name_H-M   'P 1'
#
loop_
_entity.id
_entity.type
_entity.pdbx_description
1 polymer ?
#
loop_
_entity_poly.entity_id
_entity_poly.type
_entity_poly.pdbx_seq_one_letter_code
_entity_poly.pdbx_strand_id
1 'polypeptide(L)'
;MATTSGPRRFLITGGNGFIGSYVAKALFEQGHYVRIADIKRTSYFNERISNEVLVGNLCDLSFCESAAQSMDTIMHFAATMGGMGAIHEANDFVIYKDNSTMTFNLVHAAVHRGVQRFFYASSACVYPTSLQHHGTNPISLREHDVWASAAPNPQGLYGLEKLNSELLLMQFVEKMQIRIARFHNIFGPYGAWVGGHEKAPAAQLRKALAAHMDPDTQGEIEIWGNGKQQRSFLYIDNCVEAILLLLKSDCNEPINIGSDCSVTIDYLTEIAVQSAGMNVGEFRFKYMDDSRPVGVHARNSNNEFIAKTLGWTPKISLEAGMMKTADWIRREMKKMLDGNNETARTELLGSFKTSKVIYLNRPIITFAILLPITSRGLEGPEKCLENLRAFAKSLARTTWRDTRELGLVHFQVKIYLGIDANDEFLLRRAGNSEMLNIQLLLSEEGITDVSTEICDVPRGHVCAIWRQCAHRAWKEKADYFVLMGDDVVLLDEGWMRDIHEQFTVISQHEHVPQGMGCVAFTDVTFPGMPTFPVIHRIHMDAFGGQVIPKVFINQDGDPFLFQLYRKWGCSRMIPSRLSNGIGGSLPARYIQQHTDGWTFGPLADAASALEKSLATSFPTATRKMTLDVVIPSYRVLLPFLDAILALKESPTCETMFIIIIDNPHSSKIIELEAKYAHRPDIRIRVNESNLGASASRNRGMKESAADWILFLDDDVTPQDDILVEAEKAIRSNPRAAGFIGNTFFPVASTIFTNAVHLAGVTHFWDIAAKMPQNESDMPWGVTANLIARRVQDGVEFDLQFPKTGGGEDIDFCRKKRDFSVAHGGKGFCPAPRVVATHPWWSNGQRSYWRFYMWSKGDGGLIKLYPNFTYLDHTPNSAELFLISTALTILGVFTYLFTRSSVVFLVSMGLAIATVIANIAHDMYRHLWRDMNRTKALRSSLRGIGWAVAVAESALIRMASEGGRLIGLFERGEIMLIGHRFDWFTGRAGNGPMNEEIMNGQQRMALVALIFGVLCFKFCC
;
A
#
# COMPACT_ATOMS: atom_id res chain seq x y z
N MET A 1 -24.81 -62.44 0.60
CA MET A 1 -23.71 -62.55 -0.39
C MET A 1 -23.24 -61.13 -0.70
N ALA A 2 -22.07 -60.73 -0.20
CA ALA A 2 -21.52 -59.40 -0.44
C ALA A 2 -20.73 -59.40 -1.76
N THR A 3 -21.33 -58.88 -2.82
CA THR A 3 -20.58 -58.52 -4.03
C THR A 3 -19.78 -57.26 -3.72
N THR A 4 -18.47 -57.41 -3.54
CA THR A 4 -17.52 -56.28 -3.45
C THR A 4 -17.42 -55.62 -4.81
N SER A 5 -18.37 -54.74 -5.15
CA SER A 5 -18.18 -53.78 -6.25
C SER A 5 -16.97 -52.92 -5.90
N GLY A 6 -16.00 -52.81 -6.82
CA GLY A 6 -14.78 -52.03 -6.62
C GLY A 6 -15.03 -50.56 -6.23
N PRO A 7 -13.97 -49.80 -5.90
CA PRO A 7 -14.09 -48.42 -5.45
C PRO A 7 -14.81 -47.55 -6.49
N ARG A 8 -15.95 -46.95 -6.08
CA ARG A 8 -16.73 -46.00 -6.89
C ARG A 8 -16.22 -44.57 -6.76
N ARG A 9 -16.61 -43.71 -7.70
CA ARG A 9 -16.27 -42.29 -7.75
C ARG A 9 -17.46 -41.41 -7.40
N PHE A 10 -17.34 -40.63 -6.33
CA PHE A 10 -18.38 -39.75 -5.81
C PHE A 10 -17.99 -38.29 -6.02
N LEU A 11 -18.89 -37.51 -6.60
CA LEU A 11 -18.89 -36.05 -6.51
C LEU A 11 -19.81 -35.63 -5.38
N ILE A 12 -19.27 -34.93 -4.38
CA ILE A 12 -20.02 -34.42 -3.24
C ILE A 12 -20.02 -32.91 -3.32
N THR A 13 -21.17 -32.35 -3.70
CA THR A 13 -21.32 -30.89 -3.71
C THR A 13 -21.71 -30.40 -2.33
N GLY A 14 -21.18 -29.26 -1.88
CA GLY A 14 -21.34 -28.85 -0.48
C GLY A 14 -20.54 -29.74 0.48
N GLY A 15 -19.52 -30.45 -0.05
CA GLY A 15 -18.72 -31.43 0.68
C GLY A 15 -17.76 -30.81 1.72
N ASN A 16 -17.56 -29.49 1.71
CA ASN A 16 -16.87 -28.78 2.77
C ASN A 16 -17.86 -28.10 3.74
N GLY A 17 -19.17 -28.22 3.48
CA GLY A 17 -20.25 -27.83 4.40
C GLY A 17 -20.47 -28.84 5.52
N PHE A 18 -21.57 -28.67 6.27
CA PHE A 18 -21.86 -29.50 7.45
C PHE A 18 -22.15 -30.97 7.09
N ILE A 19 -23.29 -31.28 6.47
CA ILE A 19 -23.68 -32.68 6.20
C ILE A 19 -22.76 -33.33 5.14
N GLY A 20 -22.44 -32.58 4.08
CA GLY A 20 -21.62 -33.09 2.98
C GLY A 20 -20.23 -33.54 3.41
N SER A 21 -19.59 -32.86 4.37
CA SER A 21 -18.25 -33.24 4.85
C SER A 21 -18.24 -34.53 5.65
N TYR A 22 -19.27 -34.79 6.46
CA TYR A 22 -19.42 -36.07 7.15
C TYR A 22 -19.61 -37.23 6.16
N VAL A 23 -20.42 -37.02 5.13
CA VAL A 23 -20.65 -38.03 4.08
C VAL A 23 -19.38 -38.26 3.26
N ALA A 24 -18.66 -37.18 2.91
CA ALA A 24 -17.37 -37.26 2.23
C ALA A 24 -16.36 -38.07 3.04
N LYS A 25 -16.21 -37.75 4.33
CA LYS A 25 -15.36 -38.48 5.25
C LYS A 25 -15.72 -39.97 5.29
N ALA A 26 -17.00 -40.30 5.50
CA ALA A 26 -17.43 -41.69 5.62
C ALA A 26 -17.22 -42.50 4.34
N LEU A 27 -17.39 -41.91 3.16
CA LEU A 27 -17.15 -42.58 1.87
C LEU A 27 -15.65 -42.71 1.57
N PHE A 28 -14.86 -41.69 1.92
CA PHE A 28 -13.41 -41.71 1.76
C PHE A 28 -12.77 -42.78 2.66
N GLU A 29 -13.21 -42.89 3.92
CA GLU A 29 -12.78 -43.94 4.85
C GLU A 29 -13.18 -45.36 4.39
N GLN A 30 -14.26 -45.50 3.61
CA GLN A 30 -14.65 -46.75 2.94
C GLN A 30 -13.78 -47.08 1.70
N GLY A 31 -12.79 -46.25 1.37
CA GLY A 31 -11.86 -46.47 0.25
C GLY A 31 -12.41 -46.04 -1.11
N HIS A 32 -13.49 -45.26 -1.16
CA HIS A 32 -14.02 -44.71 -2.40
C HIS A 32 -13.22 -43.50 -2.87
N TYR A 33 -13.29 -43.20 -4.17
CA TYR A 33 -12.75 -41.97 -4.71
C TYR A 33 -13.78 -40.84 -4.47
N VAL A 34 -13.39 -39.81 -3.72
CA VAL A 34 -14.25 -38.68 -3.37
C VAL A 34 -13.69 -37.39 -3.97
N ARG A 35 -14.50 -36.71 -4.77
CA ARG A 35 -14.29 -35.34 -5.24
C ARG A 35 -15.29 -34.44 -4.52
N ILE A 36 -14.80 -33.37 -3.91
CA ILE A 36 -15.66 -32.33 -3.33
C ILE A 36 -15.77 -31.19 -4.34
N ALA A 37 -16.98 -30.67 -4.56
CA ALA A 37 -17.20 -29.39 -5.22
C ALA A 37 -17.88 -28.43 -4.24
N ASP A 38 -17.23 -27.33 -3.92
CA ASP A 38 -17.72 -26.40 -2.91
C ASP A 38 -17.19 -24.99 -3.18
N ILE A 39 -17.94 -23.99 -2.73
CA ILE A 39 -17.48 -22.60 -2.70
C ILE A 39 -16.34 -22.40 -1.68
N LYS A 40 -16.29 -23.25 -0.64
CA LYS A 40 -15.22 -23.28 0.35
C LYS A 40 -14.09 -24.21 -0.08
N ARG A 41 -12.84 -23.78 0.13
CA ARG A 41 -11.65 -24.61 -0.17
C ARG A 41 -11.41 -25.71 0.86
N THR A 42 -11.69 -25.46 2.13
CA THR A 42 -11.34 -26.35 3.23
C THR A 42 -12.58 -26.78 4.00
N SER A 43 -12.62 -28.05 4.40
CA SER A 43 -13.63 -28.59 5.31
C SER A 43 -13.38 -28.16 6.76
N TYR A 44 -14.32 -28.44 7.65
CA TYR A 44 -14.13 -28.25 9.10
C TYR A 44 -13.33 -29.38 9.76
N PHE A 45 -13.12 -30.51 9.07
CA PHE A 45 -12.25 -31.58 9.52
C PHE A 45 -10.79 -31.20 9.25
N ASN A 46 -9.90 -31.54 10.19
CA ASN A 46 -8.46 -31.32 10.04
C ASN A 46 -7.81 -32.42 9.19
N GLU A 47 -8.40 -33.61 9.21
CA GLU A 47 -8.01 -34.75 8.40
C GLU A 47 -8.46 -34.61 6.95
N ARG A 48 -7.79 -35.33 6.05
CA ARG A 48 -8.18 -35.42 4.64
C ARG A 48 -9.44 -36.25 4.50
N ILE A 49 -10.48 -35.68 3.88
CA ILE A 49 -11.80 -36.33 3.67
C ILE A 49 -12.13 -36.57 2.18
N SER A 50 -11.21 -36.27 1.26
CA SER A 50 -11.43 -36.43 -0.17
C SER A 50 -10.13 -36.66 -0.95
N ASN A 51 -10.24 -37.22 -2.15
CA ASN A 51 -9.13 -37.34 -3.10
C ASN A 51 -8.85 -36.01 -3.80
N GLU A 52 -9.91 -35.26 -4.12
CA GLU A 52 -9.87 -34.01 -4.88
C GLU A 52 -10.86 -32.98 -4.31
N VAL A 53 -10.52 -31.69 -4.43
CA VAL A 53 -11.41 -30.57 -4.10
C VAL A 53 -11.40 -29.59 -5.26
N LEU A 54 -12.57 -29.35 -5.84
CA LEU A 54 -12.81 -28.32 -6.85
C LEU A 54 -13.51 -27.14 -6.19
N VAL A 55 -12.89 -25.97 -6.25
CA VAL A 55 -13.46 -24.74 -5.71
C VAL A 55 -14.13 -23.97 -6.82
N GLY A 56 -15.43 -23.73 -6.71
CA GLY A 56 -16.19 -23.02 -7.74
C GLY A 56 -17.67 -22.88 -7.41
N ASN A 57 -18.38 -22.11 -8.24
CA ASN A 57 -19.81 -21.84 -8.06
C ASN A 57 -20.63 -22.79 -8.94
N LEU A 58 -21.54 -23.54 -8.32
CA LEU A 58 -22.40 -24.52 -9.01
C LEU A 58 -23.52 -23.86 -9.83
N CYS A 59 -23.75 -22.55 -9.68
CA CYS A 59 -24.58 -21.77 -10.61
C CYS A 59 -23.92 -21.59 -11.98
N ASP A 60 -22.62 -21.88 -12.12
CA ASP A 60 -21.93 -21.98 -13.41
C ASP A 60 -22.05 -23.40 -13.98
N LEU A 61 -22.67 -23.50 -15.15
CA LEU A 61 -22.85 -24.76 -15.84
C LEU A 61 -21.50 -25.41 -16.21
N SER A 62 -20.54 -24.63 -16.68
CA SER A 62 -19.23 -25.14 -17.09
C SER A 62 -18.49 -25.79 -15.92
N PHE A 63 -18.55 -25.16 -14.74
CA PHE A 63 -18.00 -25.71 -13.51
C PHE A 63 -18.70 -27.03 -13.12
N CYS A 64 -20.04 -27.08 -13.20
CA CYS A 64 -20.79 -28.30 -12.94
C CYS A 64 -20.39 -29.45 -13.90
N GLU A 65 -20.21 -29.16 -15.18
CA GLU A 65 -19.79 -30.16 -16.17
C GLU A 65 -18.38 -30.69 -15.94
N SER A 66 -17.45 -29.81 -15.53
CA SER A 66 -16.10 -30.21 -15.12
C SER A 66 -16.13 -31.03 -13.83
N ALA A 67 -16.93 -30.62 -12.85
CA ALA A 67 -17.03 -31.32 -11.57
C ALA A 67 -17.61 -32.73 -11.73
N ALA A 68 -18.63 -32.90 -12.59
CA ALA A 68 -19.26 -34.18 -12.89
C ALA A 68 -18.41 -35.12 -13.76
N GLN A 69 -17.29 -34.65 -14.31
CA GLN A 69 -16.48 -35.44 -15.23
C GLN A 69 -15.95 -36.73 -14.58
N SER A 70 -16.24 -37.87 -15.21
CA SER A 70 -15.78 -39.21 -14.81
C SER A 70 -16.24 -39.65 -13.41
N MET A 71 -17.42 -39.21 -12.98
CA MET A 71 -18.04 -39.55 -11.69
C MET A 71 -19.15 -40.58 -11.86
N ASP A 72 -19.26 -41.54 -10.93
CA ASP A 72 -20.31 -42.56 -10.96
C ASP A 72 -21.57 -42.10 -10.22
N THR A 73 -21.38 -41.29 -9.17
CA THR A 73 -22.46 -40.83 -8.30
C THR A 73 -22.27 -39.38 -7.92
N ILE A 74 -23.34 -38.58 -8.04
CA ILE A 74 -23.39 -37.22 -7.50
C ILE A 74 -24.21 -37.21 -6.22
N MET A 75 -23.69 -36.60 -5.17
CA MET A 75 -24.41 -36.33 -3.93
C MET A 75 -24.51 -34.82 -3.73
N HIS A 76 -25.73 -34.30 -3.90
CA HIS A 76 -26.00 -32.87 -3.92
C HIS A 76 -26.43 -32.34 -2.55
N PHE A 77 -25.48 -31.77 -1.79
CA PHE A 77 -25.73 -31.09 -0.51
C PHE A 77 -25.56 -29.57 -0.58
N ALA A 78 -24.94 -29.05 -1.64
CA ALA A 78 -24.76 -27.61 -1.82
C ALA A 78 -26.13 -26.90 -1.91
N ALA A 79 -26.31 -25.87 -1.09
CA ALA A 79 -27.47 -25.01 -1.11
C ALA A 79 -27.16 -23.71 -0.36
N THR A 80 -27.71 -22.60 -0.83
CA THR A 80 -27.92 -21.39 -0.05
C THR A 80 -28.95 -21.73 1.04
N MET A 81 -28.47 -21.86 2.28
CA MET A 81 -29.21 -22.47 3.39
C MET A 81 -28.87 -21.82 4.74
N GLY A 82 -29.77 -21.95 5.72
CA GLY A 82 -29.52 -21.59 7.12
C GLY A 82 -30.69 -21.96 8.03
N GLY A 83 -30.69 -21.44 9.27
CA GLY A 83 -31.89 -21.41 10.10
C GLY A 83 -32.88 -20.33 9.67
N MET A 84 -33.87 -20.04 10.53
CA MET A 84 -34.86 -18.99 10.26
C MET A 84 -34.23 -17.58 10.13
N GLY A 85 -33.04 -17.36 10.70
CA GLY A 85 -32.30 -16.11 10.51
C GLY A 85 -31.86 -15.86 9.06
N ALA A 86 -31.82 -16.90 8.22
CA ALA A 86 -31.48 -16.83 6.81
C ALA A 86 -32.66 -17.18 5.88
N ILE A 87 -33.53 -18.11 6.29
CA ILE A 87 -34.69 -18.55 5.49
C ILE A 87 -35.91 -17.73 5.90
N HIS A 88 -36.10 -16.59 5.26
CA HIS A 88 -37.25 -15.70 5.43
C HIS A 88 -37.50 -14.93 4.12
N GLU A 89 -38.64 -14.25 4.06
CA GLU A 89 -39.18 -13.59 2.86
C GLU A 89 -38.18 -12.67 2.13
N ALA A 90 -37.32 -11.93 2.84
CA ALA A 90 -36.38 -11.00 2.21
C ALA A 90 -35.25 -11.71 1.43
N ASN A 91 -35.04 -13.00 1.67
CA ASN A 91 -34.02 -13.83 1.02
C ASN A 91 -34.60 -14.83 0.02
N ASP A 92 -35.92 -14.93 -0.07
CA ASP A 92 -36.63 -16.00 -0.78
C ASP A 92 -36.21 -16.09 -2.26
N PHE A 93 -36.09 -14.95 -2.96
CA PHE A 93 -35.69 -14.94 -4.37
C PHE A 93 -34.23 -15.37 -4.59
N VAL A 94 -33.31 -14.96 -3.73
CA VAL A 94 -31.90 -15.35 -3.82
C VAL A 94 -31.78 -16.86 -3.60
N ILE A 95 -32.38 -17.36 -2.52
CA ILE A 95 -32.36 -18.78 -2.18
C ILE A 95 -32.98 -19.63 -3.29
N TYR A 96 -34.15 -19.24 -3.79
CA TYR A 96 -34.84 -19.98 -4.85
C TYR A 96 -34.01 -20.01 -6.13
N LYS A 97 -33.50 -18.85 -6.58
CA LYS A 97 -32.71 -18.73 -7.81
C LYS A 97 -31.46 -19.58 -7.73
N ASP A 98 -30.66 -19.43 -6.67
CA ASP A 98 -29.36 -20.11 -6.56
C ASP A 98 -29.54 -21.62 -6.46
N ASN A 99 -30.40 -22.09 -5.55
CA ASN A 99 -30.59 -23.53 -5.35
C ASN A 99 -31.21 -24.21 -6.58
N SER A 100 -32.16 -23.54 -7.26
CA SER A 100 -32.72 -24.04 -8.52
C SER A 100 -31.65 -24.13 -9.61
N THR A 101 -30.81 -23.09 -9.74
CA THR A 101 -29.76 -23.03 -10.77
C THR A 101 -28.70 -24.10 -10.53
N MET A 102 -28.22 -24.23 -9.28
CA MET A 102 -27.27 -25.29 -8.90
C MET A 102 -27.83 -26.68 -9.20
N THR A 103 -29.08 -26.94 -8.80
CA THR A 103 -29.71 -28.24 -9.01
C THR A 103 -29.86 -28.53 -10.50
N PHE A 104 -30.39 -27.56 -11.27
CA PHE A 104 -30.59 -27.70 -12.70
C PHE A 104 -29.26 -27.99 -13.44
N ASN A 105 -28.22 -27.21 -13.17
CA ASN A 105 -26.90 -27.39 -13.78
C ASN A 105 -26.29 -28.75 -13.45
N LEU A 106 -26.41 -29.21 -12.21
CA LEU A 106 -25.90 -30.51 -11.81
C LEU A 106 -26.67 -31.67 -12.44
N VAL A 107 -28.00 -31.55 -12.56
CA VAL A 107 -28.81 -32.55 -13.28
C VAL A 107 -28.44 -32.59 -14.76
N HIS A 108 -28.28 -31.42 -15.39
CA HIS A 108 -27.80 -31.32 -16.77
C HIS A 108 -26.43 -32.01 -16.93
N ALA A 109 -25.46 -31.67 -16.07
CA ALA A 109 -24.14 -32.26 -16.07
C ALA A 109 -24.18 -33.79 -15.80
N ALA A 110 -25.03 -34.25 -14.89
CA ALA A 110 -25.19 -35.66 -14.55
C ALA A 110 -25.63 -36.48 -15.76
N VAL A 111 -26.68 -36.01 -16.45
CA VAL A 111 -27.23 -36.67 -17.64
C VAL A 111 -26.21 -36.63 -18.78
N HIS A 112 -25.60 -35.47 -19.03
CA HIS A 112 -24.63 -35.31 -20.11
C HIS A 112 -23.36 -36.16 -19.92
N ARG A 113 -22.94 -36.38 -18.66
CA ARG A 113 -21.75 -37.18 -18.32
C ARG A 113 -22.05 -38.65 -18.02
N GLY A 114 -23.32 -39.09 -18.10
CA GLY A 114 -23.70 -40.49 -17.88
C GLY A 114 -23.54 -40.94 -16.42
N VAL A 115 -23.78 -40.05 -15.45
CA VAL A 115 -23.76 -40.38 -14.02
C VAL A 115 -24.84 -41.43 -13.70
N GLN A 116 -24.47 -42.47 -12.97
CA GLN A 116 -25.36 -43.62 -12.71
C GLN A 116 -26.34 -43.37 -11.57
N ARG A 117 -25.96 -42.53 -10.60
CA ARG A 117 -26.77 -42.26 -9.40
C ARG A 117 -26.69 -40.81 -8.95
N PHE A 118 -27.82 -40.26 -8.54
CA PHE A 118 -27.95 -38.91 -8.02
C PHE A 118 -28.66 -38.93 -6.66
N PHE A 119 -27.97 -38.47 -5.62
CA PHE A 119 -28.53 -38.24 -4.30
C PHE A 119 -28.84 -36.75 -4.12
N TYR A 120 -30.03 -36.43 -3.61
CA TYR A 120 -30.47 -35.07 -3.35
C TYR A 120 -30.86 -34.84 -1.89
N ALA A 121 -30.26 -33.81 -1.30
CA ALA A 121 -30.60 -33.28 0.01
C ALA A 121 -31.85 -32.39 -0.07
N SER A 122 -33.02 -33.00 0.08
CA SER A 122 -34.28 -32.30 0.27
C SER A 122 -34.49 -31.90 1.74
N SER A 123 -35.65 -31.37 2.07
CA SER A 123 -35.95 -30.78 3.38
C SER A 123 -37.38 -31.06 3.80
N ALA A 124 -37.60 -31.15 5.10
CA ALA A 124 -38.95 -31.17 5.67
C ALA A 124 -39.75 -29.86 5.45
N CYS A 125 -39.16 -28.82 4.85
CA CYS A 125 -39.88 -27.60 4.45
C CYS A 125 -40.78 -27.80 3.21
N VAL A 126 -40.66 -28.94 2.51
CA VAL A 126 -41.55 -29.30 1.38
C VAL A 126 -42.98 -29.62 1.83
N TYR A 127 -43.18 -29.93 3.11
CA TYR A 127 -44.50 -30.28 3.62
C TYR A 127 -45.43 -29.06 3.69
N PRO A 128 -46.75 -29.23 3.49
CA PRO A 128 -47.68 -28.13 3.44
C PRO A 128 -47.80 -27.41 4.77
N THR A 129 -47.82 -26.08 4.77
CA THR A 129 -47.98 -25.30 6.01
C THR A 129 -49.29 -25.61 6.72
N SER A 130 -50.34 -25.97 5.97
CA SER A 130 -51.68 -26.34 6.46
C SER A 130 -51.66 -27.49 7.49
N LEU A 131 -50.69 -28.40 7.40
CA LEU A 131 -50.52 -29.54 8.30
C LEU A 131 -49.63 -29.22 9.51
N GLN A 132 -49.16 -27.98 9.63
CA GLN A 132 -48.12 -27.56 10.58
C GLN A 132 -48.55 -26.33 11.41
N HIS A 133 -49.86 -26.09 11.52
CA HIS A 133 -50.46 -24.97 12.25
C HIS A 133 -50.86 -25.33 13.71
N HIS A 134 -51.39 -24.34 14.43
CA HIS A 134 -51.91 -24.50 15.78
C HIS A 134 -53.13 -25.44 15.79
N GLY A 135 -53.12 -26.44 16.69
CA GLY A 135 -54.25 -27.38 16.88
C GLY A 135 -54.09 -28.75 16.21
N THR A 136 -53.11 -28.92 15.33
CA THR A 136 -52.74 -30.22 14.78
C THR A 136 -51.88 -30.95 15.81
N ASN A 137 -52.39 -31.99 16.49
CA ASN A 137 -51.60 -32.79 17.43
C ASN A 137 -52.16 -34.22 17.56
N PRO A 138 -51.34 -35.29 17.44
CA PRO A 138 -49.91 -35.28 17.15
C PRO A 138 -49.62 -34.94 15.67
N ILE A 139 -48.68 -34.02 15.42
CA ILE A 139 -48.13 -33.80 14.08
C ILE A 139 -47.12 -34.90 13.80
N SER A 140 -47.30 -35.62 12.70
CA SER A 140 -46.39 -36.66 12.21
C SER A 140 -46.48 -36.66 10.68
N LEU A 141 -45.48 -36.10 10.01
CA LEU A 141 -45.53 -35.88 8.56
C LEU A 141 -44.98 -37.09 7.80
N ARG A 142 -45.87 -37.76 7.07
CA ARG A 142 -45.59 -38.88 6.16
C ARG A 142 -45.21 -38.35 4.78
N GLU A 143 -44.43 -39.13 4.04
CA GLU A 143 -43.89 -38.73 2.74
C GLU A 143 -44.96 -38.27 1.74
N HIS A 144 -46.14 -38.90 1.75
CA HIS A 144 -47.25 -38.55 0.86
C HIS A 144 -48.03 -37.29 1.30
N ASP A 145 -47.83 -36.79 2.52
CA ASP A 145 -48.55 -35.60 3.03
C ASP A 145 -48.20 -34.32 2.26
N VAL A 146 -47.11 -34.31 1.50
CA VAL A 146 -46.78 -33.25 0.52
C VAL A 146 -47.93 -32.99 -0.45
N TRP A 147 -48.69 -34.03 -0.78
CA TRP A 147 -49.78 -34.00 -1.74
C TRP A 147 -51.16 -33.91 -1.08
N ALA A 148 -51.24 -33.55 0.20
CA ALA A 148 -52.53 -33.44 0.91
C ALA A 148 -53.47 -32.36 0.35
N SER A 149 -52.95 -31.41 -0.44
CA SER A 149 -53.72 -30.41 -1.19
C SER A 149 -53.44 -30.49 -2.68
N ALA A 150 -54.44 -30.13 -3.51
CA ALA A 150 -54.35 -30.20 -4.97
C ALA A 150 -53.18 -29.40 -5.55
N ALA A 151 -52.85 -28.27 -4.91
CA ALA A 151 -51.59 -27.56 -5.08
C ALA A 151 -50.80 -27.66 -3.77
N PRO A 152 -49.59 -28.23 -3.77
CA PRO A 152 -48.71 -28.23 -2.60
C PRO A 152 -48.41 -26.79 -2.15
N ASN A 153 -48.46 -26.55 -0.85
CA ASN A 153 -48.18 -25.23 -0.26
C ASN A 153 -47.03 -25.30 0.76
N PRO A 154 -45.78 -25.53 0.30
CA PRO A 154 -44.62 -25.68 1.17
C PRO A 154 -44.26 -24.38 1.89
N GLN A 155 -43.35 -24.46 2.88
CA GLN A 155 -42.93 -23.29 3.65
C GLN A 155 -41.97 -22.39 2.84
N GLY A 156 -42.48 -21.27 2.33
CA GLY A 156 -41.71 -20.23 1.62
C GLY A 156 -41.10 -20.72 0.31
N LEU A 157 -40.29 -19.87 -0.33
CA LEU A 157 -39.66 -20.26 -1.60
C LEU A 157 -38.57 -21.32 -1.43
N TYR A 158 -37.91 -21.41 -0.27
CA TYR A 158 -36.97 -22.50 0.01
C TYR A 158 -37.65 -23.88 -0.03
N GLY A 159 -38.80 -24.04 0.63
CA GLY A 159 -39.55 -25.29 0.60
C GLY A 159 -40.06 -25.63 -0.81
N LEU A 160 -40.49 -24.60 -1.56
CA LEU A 160 -40.91 -24.74 -2.94
C LEU A 160 -39.77 -25.16 -3.87
N GLU A 161 -38.59 -24.57 -3.75
CA GLU A 161 -37.42 -24.97 -4.54
C GLU A 161 -37.08 -26.43 -4.30
N LYS A 162 -37.01 -26.86 -3.04
CA LYS A 162 -36.74 -28.26 -2.70
C LYS A 162 -37.75 -29.20 -3.34
N LEU A 163 -39.05 -28.86 -3.28
CA LEU A 163 -40.10 -29.66 -3.90
C LEU A 163 -39.99 -29.69 -5.42
N ASN A 164 -39.72 -28.54 -6.06
CA ASN A 164 -39.54 -28.47 -7.51
C ASN A 164 -38.32 -29.27 -7.97
N SER A 165 -37.25 -29.25 -7.19
CA SER A 165 -36.05 -30.06 -7.42
C SER A 165 -36.32 -31.56 -7.24
N GLU A 166 -37.13 -31.98 -6.26
CA GLU A 166 -37.59 -33.37 -6.16
C GLU A 166 -38.35 -33.79 -7.43
N LEU A 167 -39.33 -32.97 -7.85
CA LEU A 167 -40.14 -33.23 -9.04
C LEU A 167 -39.30 -33.31 -10.32
N LEU A 168 -38.34 -32.39 -10.47
CA LEU A 168 -37.39 -32.36 -11.59
C LEU A 168 -36.59 -33.65 -11.63
N LEU A 169 -35.96 -34.04 -10.52
CA LEU A 169 -35.14 -35.25 -10.43
C LEU A 169 -35.94 -36.52 -10.73
N MET A 170 -37.20 -36.58 -10.28
CA MET A 170 -38.09 -37.71 -10.56
C MET A 170 -38.39 -37.90 -12.05
N GLN A 171 -38.21 -36.87 -12.90
CA GLN A 171 -38.31 -37.03 -14.36
C GLN A 171 -37.14 -37.80 -14.98
N PHE A 172 -36.09 -38.07 -14.21
CA PHE A 172 -34.87 -38.73 -14.68
C PHE A 172 -34.64 -40.13 -14.10
N VAL A 173 -35.63 -40.72 -13.40
CA VAL A 173 -35.51 -42.06 -12.80
C VAL A 173 -35.21 -43.17 -13.82
N GLU A 174 -35.66 -43.00 -15.07
CA GLU A 174 -35.37 -43.93 -16.18
C GLU A 174 -33.93 -43.76 -16.73
N LYS A 175 -33.25 -42.64 -16.45
CA LYS A 175 -31.90 -42.35 -16.92
C LYS A 175 -30.82 -42.61 -15.86
N MET A 176 -31.15 -42.41 -14.58
CA MET A 176 -30.22 -42.59 -13.46
C MET A 176 -30.96 -42.92 -12.17
N GLN A 177 -30.29 -43.61 -11.25
CA GLN A 177 -30.86 -43.95 -9.95
C GLN A 177 -30.98 -42.70 -9.07
N ILE A 178 -32.18 -42.34 -8.67
CA ILE A 178 -32.45 -41.14 -7.85
C ILE A 178 -32.65 -41.53 -6.38
N ARG A 179 -32.00 -40.82 -5.46
CA ARG A 179 -32.19 -40.97 -4.00
C ARG A 179 -32.51 -39.59 -3.42
N ILE A 180 -33.65 -39.45 -2.77
CA ILE A 180 -34.09 -38.16 -2.21
C ILE A 180 -34.30 -38.32 -0.71
N ALA A 181 -33.58 -37.52 0.08
CA ALA A 181 -33.71 -37.52 1.54
C ALA A 181 -34.33 -36.20 2.02
N ARG A 182 -35.46 -36.25 2.71
CA ARG A 182 -36.09 -35.09 3.36
C ARG A 182 -35.58 -34.93 4.77
N PHE A 183 -34.65 -34.00 4.97
CA PHE A 183 -34.02 -33.80 6.27
C PHE A 183 -34.88 -33.01 7.26
N HIS A 184 -35.01 -33.52 8.48
CA HIS A 184 -35.65 -32.83 9.61
C HIS A 184 -34.60 -32.29 10.59
N ASN A 185 -34.28 -31.00 10.45
CA ASN A 185 -33.39 -30.23 11.32
C ASN A 185 -32.14 -30.98 11.84
N ILE A 186 -31.26 -31.36 10.92
CA ILE A 186 -29.99 -31.99 11.28
C ILE A 186 -29.12 -31.01 12.10
N PHE A 187 -28.52 -31.51 13.18
CA PHE A 187 -27.62 -30.76 14.06
C PHE A 187 -26.45 -31.63 14.56
N GLY A 188 -25.37 -31.00 15.03
CA GLY A 188 -24.16 -31.68 15.46
C GLY A 188 -22.92 -30.80 15.40
N PRO A 189 -21.74 -31.32 15.79
CA PRO A 189 -20.45 -30.68 15.60
C PRO A 189 -20.22 -30.26 14.14
N TYR A 190 -19.49 -29.15 13.91
CA TYR A 190 -19.25 -28.56 12.57
C TYR A 190 -20.48 -27.94 11.88
N GLY A 191 -21.66 -28.02 12.50
CA GLY A 191 -22.82 -27.24 12.09
C GLY A 191 -22.58 -25.74 12.28
N ALA A 192 -23.24 -24.91 11.45
CA ALA A 192 -23.22 -23.46 11.65
C ALA A 192 -23.79 -23.13 13.03
N TRP A 193 -23.01 -22.40 13.84
CA TRP A 193 -23.35 -22.04 15.22
C TRP A 193 -23.29 -20.53 15.49
N VAL A 194 -22.71 -19.75 14.57
CA VAL A 194 -22.60 -18.28 14.58
C VAL A 194 -22.88 -17.71 13.20
N GLY A 195 -23.13 -16.39 13.14
CA GLY A 195 -23.17 -15.63 11.89
C GLY A 195 -24.54 -15.53 11.23
N GLY A 196 -25.61 -16.03 11.86
CA GLY A 196 -26.99 -15.89 11.40
C GLY A 196 -27.51 -17.06 10.55
N HIS A 197 -26.63 -17.98 10.14
CA HIS A 197 -27.01 -19.21 9.43
C HIS A 197 -27.33 -20.38 10.38
N GLU A 198 -27.07 -20.24 11.68
CA GLU A 198 -27.27 -21.33 12.64
C GLU A 198 -28.73 -21.76 12.80
N LYS A 199 -28.94 -23.03 13.14
CA LYS A 199 -30.25 -23.57 13.53
C LYS A 199 -30.43 -23.49 15.06
N ALA A 200 -31.67 -23.66 15.52
CA ALA A 200 -32.04 -23.54 16.93
C ALA A 200 -31.14 -24.34 17.91
N PRO A 201 -30.76 -25.61 17.66
CA PRO A 201 -29.90 -26.35 18.60
C PRO A 201 -28.56 -25.65 18.86
N ALA A 202 -27.85 -25.28 17.79
CA ALA A 202 -26.56 -24.60 17.90
C ALA A 202 -26.70 -23.17 18.44
N ALA A 203 -27.77 -22.46 18.07
CA ALA A 203 -28.07 -21.13 18.61
C ALA A 203 -28.27 -21.17 20.12
N GLN A 204 -29.11 -22.07 20.63
CA GLN A 204 -29.38 -22.15 22.07
C GLN A 204 -28.16 -22.64 22.86
N LEU A 205 -27.40 -23.59 22.32
CA LEU A 205 -26.13 -24.02 22.92
C LEU A 205 -25.12 -22.86 23.01
N ARG A 206 -24.92 -22.12 21.91
CA ARG A 206 -24.04 -20.95 21.89
C ARG A 206 -24.47 -19.92 22.93
N LYS A 207 -25.76 -19.59 22.98
CA LYS A 207 -26.32 -18.59 23.90
C LYS A 207 -26.12 -19.02 25.36
N ALA A 208 -26.44 -20.27 25.69
CA ALA A 208 -26.24 -20.81 27.03
C ALA A 208 -24.75 -20.83 27.44
N LEU A 209 -23.87 -21.30 26.57
CA LEU A 209 -22.42 -21.30 26.82
C LEU A 209 -21.86 -19.88 26.98
N ALA A 210 -22.29 -18.92 26.17
CA ALA A 210 -21.86 -17.53 26.28
C ALA A 210 -22.33 -16.88 27.57
N ALA A 211 -23.57 -17.16 27.98
CA ALA A 211 -24.11 -16.69 29.25
C ALA A 211 -23.38 -17.30 30.45
N HIS A 212 -22.95 -18.57 30.37
CA HIS A 212 -22.13 -19.22 31.39
C HIS A 212 -20.74 -18.58 31.53
N MET A 213 -20.13 -18.18 30.41
CA MET A 213 -18.76 -17.68 30.36
C MET A 213 -18.63 -16.19 30.66
N ASP A 214 -19.75 -15.47 30.77
CA ASP A 214 -19.77 -14.02 30.97
C ASP A 214 -20.25 -13.68 32.40
N PRO A 215 -19.37 -13.10 33.24
CA PRO A 215 -19.64 -12.84 34.65
C PRO A 215 -20.71 -11.77 34.90
N ASP A 216 -21.02 -10.91 33.91
CA ASP A 216 -21.98 -9.81 34.05
C ASP A 216 -23.39 -10.17 33.55
N THR A 217 -23.62 -11.42 33.16
CA THR A 217 -24.92 -11.84 32.60
C THR A 217 -25.98 -12.00 33.67
N GLN A 218 -27.13 -11.34 33.50
CA GLN A 218 -28.33 -11.51 34.34
C GLN A 218 -29.09 -12.84 34.12
N GLY A 219 -28.41 -13.87 33.61
CA GLY A 219 -29.01 -15.18 33.34
C GLY A 219 -30.13 -15.16 32.29
N GLU A 220 -30.03 -14.40 31.19
CA GLU A 220 -31.08 -14.39 30.15
C GLU A 220 -30.67 -15.17 28.89
N ILE A 221 -31.60 -15.96 28.33
CA ILE A 221 -31.43 -16.65 27.04
C ILE A 221 -32.54 -16.25 26.07
N GLU A 222 -32.15 -15.73 24.92
CA GLU A 222 -33.05 -15.28 23.87
C GLU A 222 -33.70 -16.45 23.11
N ILE A 223 -35.04 -16.48 23.10
CA ILE A 223 -35.86 -17.38 22.28
C ILE A 223 -36.68 -16.54 21.30
N TRP A 224 -36.65 -16.88 20.01
CA TRP A 224 -37.52 -16.24 19.02
C TRP A 224 -38.93 -16.84 19.09
N GLY A 225 -39.95 -15.99 19.16
CA GLY A 225 -41.32 -16.40 19.43
C GLY A 225 -41.56 -16.74 20.89
N ASN A 226 -42.65 -17.46 21.16
CA ASN A 226 -43.12 -17.80 22.51
C ASN A 226 -42.54 -19.11 23.10
N GLY A 227 -41.61 -19.76 22.40
CA GLY A 227 -40.96 -21.01 22.82
C GLY A 227 -41.80 -22.29 22.68
N LYS A 228 -43.10 -22.19 22.38
CA LYS A 228 -44.03 -23.33 22.28
C LYS A 228 -44.03 -24.02 20.93
N GLN A 229 -43.39 -23.42 19.92
CA GLN A 229 -43.21 -24.03 18.62
C GLN A 229 -42.45 -25.35 18.76
N GLN A 230 -42.88 -26.38 18.02
CA GLN A 230 -42.35 -27.74 18.17
C GLN A 230 -41.57 -28.21 16.95
N ARG A 231 -40.46 -28.92 17.16
CA ARG A 231 -39.63 -29.48 16.10
C ARG A 231 -39.02 -30.80 16.57
N SER A 232 -38.77 -31.70 15.63
CA SER A 232 -37.79 -32.77 15.83
C SER A 232 -36.42 -32.37 15.28
N PHE A 233 -35.37 -32.91 15.90
CA PHE A 233 -33.97 -32.64 15.57
C PHE A 233 -33.21 -33.96 15.50
N LEU A 234 -32.51 -34.19 14.39
CA LEU A 234 -31.73 -35.42 14.20
C LEU A 234 -30.23 -35.15 14.32
N TYR A 235 -29.55 -35.94 15.14
CA TYR A 235 -28.11 -35.82 15.29
C TYR A 235 -27.36 -36.28 14.03
N ILE A 236 -26.26 -35.60 13.69
CA ILE A 236 -25.54 -35.76 12.42
C ILE A 236 -25.10 -37.20 12.11
N ASP A 237 -24.60 -37.95 13.09
CA ASP A 237 -24.14 -39.33 12.85
C ASP A 237 -25.30 -40.24 12.41
N ASN A 238 -26.49 -40.03 12.98
CA ASN A 238 -27.71 -40.75 12.58
C ASN A 238 -28.16 -40.37 11.17
N CYS A 239 -28.04 -39.08 10.82
CA CYS A 239 -28.32 -38.61 9.46
C CYS A 239 -27.39 -39.27 8.43
N VAL A 240 -26.08 -39.30 8.71
CA VAL A 240 -25.07 -39.90 7.81
C VAL A 240 -25.30 -41.41 7.64
N GLU A 241 -25.61 -42.12 8.73
CA GLU A 241 -25.96 -43.54 8.67
C GLU A 241 -27.16 -43.79 7.74
N ALA A 242 -28.25 -43.05 7.93
CA ALA A 242 -29.45 -43.17 7.10
C ALA A 242 -29.19 -42.83 5.62
N ILE A 243 -28.37 -41.81 5.33
CA ILE A 243 -27.95 -41.45 3.97
C ILE A 243 -27.21 -42.61 3.30
N LEU A 244 -26.25 -43.23 4.00
CA LEU A 244 -25.46 -44.33 3.46
C LEU A 244 -26.30 -45.59 3.22
N LEU A 245 -27.31 -45.84 4.06
CA LEU A 245 -28.28 -46.92 3.85
C LEU A 245 -29.19 -46.62 2.65
N LEU A 246 -29.71 -45.41 2.54
CA LEU A 246 -30.54 -44.98 1.40
C LEU A 246 -29.77 -45.11 0.08
N LEU A 247 -28.50 -44.68 0.07
CA LEU A 247 -27.61 -44.76 -1.09
C LEU A 247 -27.37 -46.21 -1.58
N LYS A 248 -27.43 -47.19 -0.67
CA LYS A 248 -27.28 -48.63 -0.95
C LYS A 248 -28.59 -49.33 -1.27
N SER A 249 -29.73 -48.73 -0.92
CA SER A 249 -31.06 -49.27 -1.17
C SER A 249 -31.51 -49.08 -2.62
N ASP A 250 -32.60 -49.73 -3.01
CA ASP A 250 -33.31 -49.53 -4.27
C ASP A 250 -34.50 -48.54 -4.16
N CYS A 251 -34.59 -47.80 -3.05
CA CYS A 251 -35.66 -46.82 -2.86
C CYS A 251 -35.49 -45.63 -3.81
N ASN A 252 -36.46 -45.41 -4.70
CA ASN A 252 -36.49 -44.30 -5.65
C ASN A 252 -37.50 -43.20 -5.25
N GLU A 253 -38.12 -43.31 -4.08
CA GLU A 253 -39.09 -42.35 -3.56
C GLU A 253 -38.42 -41.40 -2.55
N PRO A 254 -38.87 -40.14 -2.41
CA PRO A 254 -38.46 -39.28 -1.31
C PRO A 254 -38.74 -39.94 0.04
N ILE A 255 -37.76 -39.93 0.95
CA ILE A 255 -37.88 -40.55 2.27
C ILE A 255 -37.52 -39.57 3.39
N ASN A 256 -38.25 -39.62 4.50
CA ASN A 256 -37.91 -38.85 5.68
C ASN A 256 -36.63 -39.37 6.34
N ILE A 257 -35.70 -38.44 6.63
CA ILE A 257 -34.55 -38.68 7.51
C ILE A 257 -34.64 -37.65 8.64
N GLY A 258 -35.26 -38.08 9.75
CA GLY A 258 -35.58 -37.24 10.89
C GLY A 258 -35.75 -38.02 12.18
N SER A 259 -35.75 -37.29 13.31
CA SER A 259 -36.25 -37.84 14.57
C SER A 259 -37.78 -37.77 14.56
N ASP A 260 -38.42 -38.79 15.15
CA ASP A 260 -39.85 -38.87 15.44
C ASP A 260 -40.20 -38.32 16.85
N CYS A 261 -39.21 -37.77 17.56
CA CYS A 261 -39.38 -37.08 18.83
C CYS A 261 -39.48 -35.57 18.61
N SER A 262 -40.69 -35.02 18.75
CA SER A 262 -40.96 -33.59 18.67
C SER A 262 -40.83 -32.93 20.04
N VAL A 263 -40.08 -31.83 20.14
CA VAL A 263 -39.89 -31.06 21.37
C VAL A 263 -40.19 -29.58 21.16
N THR A 264 -40.55 -28.87 22.23
CA THR A 264 -40.68 -27.41 22.20
C THR A 264 -39.30 -26.75 22.16
N ILE A 265 -39.24 -25.50 21.70
CA ILE A 265 -38.00 -24.72 21.77
C ILE A 265 -37.66 -24.34 23.22
N ASP A 266 -38.66 -24.20 24.10
CA ASP A 266 -38.44 -24.12 25.56
C ASP A 266 -37.61 -25.32 26.04
N TYR A 267 -38.08 -26.55 25.77
CA TYR A 267 -37.40 -27.77 26.22
C TYR A 267 -36.02 -27.93 25.57
N LEU A 268 -35.87 -27.58 24.29
CA LEU A 268 -34.56 -27.53 23.64
C LEU A 268 -33.59 -26.56 24.35
N THR A 269 -34.11 -25.43 24.83
CA THR A 269 -33.31 -24.42 25.54
C THR A 269 -32.94 -24.91 26.94
N GLU A 270 -33.83 -25.62 27.63
CA GLU A 270 -33.53 -26.30 28.89
C GLU A 270 -32.38 -27.31 28.73
N ILE A 271 -32.43 -28.15 27.69
CA ILE A 271 -31.35 -29.08 27.35
C ILE A 271 -30.05 -28.32 27.06
N ALA A 272 -30.12 -27.16 26.40
CA ALA A 272 -28.94 -26.35 26.11
C ALA A 272 -28.29 -25.79 27.38
N VAL A 273 -29.08 -25.30 28.35
CA VAL A 273 -28.62 -24.84 29.66
C VAL A 273 -27.96 -25.98 30.43
N GLN A 274 -28.60 -27.14 30.48
CA GLN A 274 -28.03 -28.34 31.10
C GLN A 274 -26.72 -28.77 30.42
N SER A 275 -26.66 -28.74 29.08
CA SER A 275 -25.46 -29.09 28.31
C SER A 275 -24.32 -28.09 28.48
N ALA A 276 -24.64 -26.84 28.85
CA ALA A 276 -23.65 -25.85 29.23
C ALA A 276 -23.06 -26.09 30.64
N GLY A 277 -23.68 -26.98 31.44
CA GLY A 277 -23.26 -27.31 32.81
C GLY A 277 -23.98 -26.49 33.88
N MET A 278 -25.15 -25.93 33.56
CA MET A 278 -25.88 -24.99 34.41
C MET A 278 -27.26 -25.51 34.81
N ASN A 279 -27.83 -24.95 35.88
CA ASN A 279 -29.19 -25.29 36.32
C ASN A 279 -30.22 -24.43 35.56
N VAL A 280 -31.29 -25.05 35.08
CA VAL A 280 -32.37 -24.36 34.34
C VAL A 280 -32.97 -23.19 35.14
N GLY A 281 -33.12 -23.34 36.45
CA GLY A 281 -33.69 -22.31 37.33
C GLY A 281 -32.82 -21.05 37.51
N GLU A 282 -31.56 -21.06 37.08
CA GLU A 282 -30.66 -19.90 37.13
C GLU A 282 -30.87 -18.95 35.95
N PHE A 283 -31.66 -19.35 34.94
CA PHE A 283 -31.86 -18.59 33.71
C PHE A 283 -33.32 -18.25 33.45
N ARG A 284 -33.56 -17.04 32.93
CA ARG A 284 -34.84 -16.56 32.42
C ARG A 284 -34.84 -16.60 30.90
N PHE A 285 -35.92 -17.11 30.32
CA PHE A 285 -36.12 -17.09 28.87
C PHE A 285 -36.67 -15.73 28.45
N LYS A 286 -35.96 -15.08 27.53
CA LYS A 286 -36.36 -13.81 26.93
C LYS A 286 -37.01 -14.09 25.59
N TYR A 287 -38.33 -14.05 25.58
CA TYR A 287 -39.14 -14.26 24.38
C TYR A 287 -39.15 -13.00 23.52
N MET A 288 -38.72 -13.14 22.27
CA MET A 288 -38.77 -12.09 21.27
C MET A 288 -40.11 -12.14 20.54
N ASP A 289 -40.63 -10.96 20.21
CA ASP A 289 -41.90 -10.81 19.49
C ASP A 289 -41.84 -11.35 18.05
N ASP A 290 -42.98 -11.29 17.37
CA ASP A 290 -43.16 -11.80 16.00
C ASP A 290 -42.39 -10.98 14.93
N SER A 291 -41.61 -9.96 15.31
CA SER A 291 -40.66 -9.31 14.40
C SER A 291 -39.53 -10.23 13.96
N ARG A 292 -39.34 -11.37 14.66
CA ARG A 292 -38.34 -12.39 14.32
C ARG A 292 -38.98 -13.57 13.58
N PRO A 293 -38.32 -14.13 12.56
CA PRO A 293 -38.87 -15.25 11.81
C PRO A 293 -38.88 -16.53 12.67
N VAL A 294 -40.07 -17.04 12.98
CA VAL A 294 -40.26 -18.26 13.80
C VAL A 294 -40.57 -19.51 12.96
N GLY A 295 -41.02 -19.34 11.72
CA GLY A 295 -41.40 -20.42 10.81
C GLY A 295 -42.75 -21.06 11.18
N VAL A 296 -42.96 -22.33 10.80
CA VAL A 296 -44.20 -23.07 11.10
C VAL A 296 -44.41 -23.29 12.61
N HIS A 297 -45.64 -23.59 13.04
CA HIS A 297 -45.88 -23.82 14.46
C HIS A 297 -45.26 -25.14 14.94
N ALA A 298 -45.50 -26.25 14.25
CA ALA A 298 -45.00 -27.55 14.68
C ALA A 298 -44.68 -28.51 13.52
N ARG A 299 -43.65 -29.35 13.69
CA ARG A 299 -43.24 -30.36 12.70
C ARG A 299 -42.51 -31.55 13.33
N ASN A 300 -42.88 -32.77 12.92
CA ASN A 300 -42.23 -34.02 13.33
C ASN A 300 -42.12 -35.00 12.15
N SER A 301 -41.10 -35.87 12.18
CA SER A 301 -40.91 -36.91 11.15
C SER A 301 -41.81 -38.11 11.44
N ASN A 302 -42.48 -38.66 10.42
CA ASN A 302 -42.98 -40.03 10.50
C ASN A 302 -41.91 -40.99 9.96
N ASN A 303 -41.50 -41.96 10.78
CA ASN A 303 -40.40 -42.87 10.46
C ASN A 303 -40.87 -44.29 10.06
N GLU A 304 -42.18 -44.52 9.87
CA GLU A 304 -42.71 -45.84 9.48
C GLU A 304 -42.11 -46.29 8.12
N PHE A 305 -42.02 -45.38 7.14
CA PHE A 305 -41.54 -45.71 5.80
C PHE A 305 -40.04 -46.02 5.78
N ILE A 306 -39.21 -45.25 6.48
CA ILE A 306 -37.76 -45.52 6.58
C ILE A 306 -37.45 -46.79 7.38
N ALA A 307 -38.21 -47.06 8.44
CA ALA A 307 -38.06 -48.30 9.20
C ALA A 307 -38.40 -49.52 8.33
N LYS A 308 -39.49 -49.45 7.55
CA LYS A 308 -39.89 -50.53 6.63
C LYS A 308 -38.89 -50.72 5.48
N THR A 309 -38.40 -49.63 4.89
CA THR A 309 -37.61 -49.66 3.65
C THR A 309 -36.13 -49.90 3.90
N LEU A 310 -35.57 -49.28 4.95
CA LEU A 310 -34.13 -49.32 5.25
C LEU A 310 -33.80 -50.10 6.53
N GLY A 311 -34.80 -50.53 7.31
CA GLY A 311 -34.56 -51.19 8.60
C GLY A 311 -33.90 -50.26 9.63
N TRP A 312 -34.12 -48.94 9.51
CA TRP A 312 -33.39 -47.93 10.26
C TRP A 312 -34.28 -47.12 11.19
N THR A 313 -33.75 -46.81 12.38
CA THR A 313 -34.32 -45.87 13.35
C THR A 313 -33.20 -45.04 13.98
N PRO A 314 -33.47 -43.80 14.43
CA PRO A 314 -32.47 -42.97 15.13
C PRO A 314 -31.95 -43.65 16.40
N LYS A 315 -30.64 -43.58 16.64
CA LYS A 315 -29.97 -44.24 17.79
C LYS A 315 -29.52 -43.28 18.89
N ILE A 316 -29.33 -42.01 18.55
CA ILE A 316 -28.80 -40.99 19.46
C ILE A 316 -29.94 -40.05 19.84
N SER A 317 -30.20 -39.92 21.15
CA SER A 317 -31.24 -39.01 21.65
C SER A 317 -30.86 -37.54 21.44
N LEU A 318 -31.84 -36.66 21.56
CA LEU A 318 -31.63 -35.21 21.45
C LEU A 318 -30.63 -34.72 22.50
N GLU A 319 -30.78 -35.14 23.75
CA GLU A 319 -29.94 -34.75 24.89
C GLU A 319 -28.49 -35.18 24.67
N ALA A 320 -28.28 -36.44 24.26
CA ALA A 320 -26.94 -36.97 23.97
C ALA A 320 -26.27 -36.23 22.80
N GLY A 321 -27.04 -35.91 21.75
CA GLY A 321 -26.56 -35.12 20.62
C GLY A 321 -26.24 -33.67 21.00
N MET A 322 -27.07 -33.05 21.83
CA MET A 322 -26.88 -31.68 22.33
C MET A 322 -25.63 -31.57 23.18
N MET A 323 -25.37 -32.52 24.07
CA MET A 323 -24.15 -32.55 24.89
C MET A 323 -22.88 -32.60 24.02
N LYS A 324 -22.82 -33.52 23.04
CA LYS A 324 -21.68 -33.62 22.11
C LYS A 324 -21.48 -32.33 21.30
N THR A 325 -22.58 -31.70 20.89
CA THR A 325 -22.55 -30.44 20.15
C THR A 325 -22.08 -29.28 21.02
N ALA A 326 -22.54 -29.22 22.28
CA ALA A 326 -22.13 -28.23 23.27
C ALA A 326 -20.62 -28.28 23.52
N ASP A 327 -20.06 -29.48 23.68
CA ASP A 327 -18.63 -29.69 23.87
C ASP A 327 -17.80 -29.18 22.70
N TRP A 328 -18.28 -29.38 21.48
CA TRP A 328 -17.64 -28.85 20.29
C TRP A 328 -17.74 -27.33 20.21
N ILE A 329 -18.94 -26.74 20.39
CA ILE A 329 -19.14 -25.28 20.38
C ILE A 329 -18.28 -24.61 21.47
N ARG A 330 -18.21 -25.18 22.67
CA ARG A 330 -17.39 -24.66 23.78
C ARG A 330 -15.91 -24.56 23.39
N ARG A 331 -15.38 -25.56 22.68
CA ARG A 331 -13.99 -25.52 22.17
C ARG A 331 -13.80 -24.46 21.10
N GLU A 332 -14.74 -24.32 20.16
CA GLU A 332 -14.66 -23.29 19.12
C GLU A 332 -14.78 -21.87 19.69
N MET A 333 -15.68 -21.65 20.64
CA MET A 333 -15.79 -20.38 21.37
C MET A 333 -14.49 -20.04 22.09
N LYS A 334 -13.88 -21.01 22.80
CA LYS A 334 -12.61 -20.79 23.50
C LYS A 334 -11.51 -20.36 22.52
N LYS A 335 -11.37 -21.03 21.38
CA LYS A 335 -10.42 -20.64 20.32
C LYS A 335 -10.63 -19.21 19.82
N MET A 336 -11.89 -18.78 19.66
CA MET A 336 -12.20 -17.41 19.21
C MET A 336 -11.94 -16.36 20.28
N LEU A 337 -12.05 -16.73 21.56
CA LEU A 337 -11.86 -15.82 22.69
C LEU A 337 -10.39 -15.69 23.12
N ASP A 338 -9.58 -16.74 22.93
CA ASP A 338 -8.16 -16.76 23.29
C ASP A 338 -7.36 -15.70 22.49
N GLY A 339 -6.52 -14.89 23.16
CA GLY A 339 -5.70 -13.86 22.53
C GLY A 339 -6.33 -12.46 22.42
N ASN A 340 -7.62 -12.30 22.75
CA ASN A 340 -8.29 -11.00 22.81
C ASN A 340 -8.04 -10.28 24.14
N ASN A 341 -8.03 -8.94 24.10
CA ASN A 341 -8.07 -8.13 25.32
C ASN A 341 -9.46 -8.20 25.99
N GLU A 342 -9.57 -7.71 27.22
CA GLU A 342 -10.78 -7.83 28.04
C GLU A 342 -12.02 -7.18 27.39
N THR A 343 -11.87 -5.99 26.80
CA THR A 343 -12.96 -5.30 26.09
C THR A 343 -13.47 -6.09 24.89
N ALA A 344 -12.57 -6.53 24.00
CA ALA A 344 -12.93 -7.31 22.82
C ALA A 344 -13.55 -8.66 23.20
N ARG A 345 -13.08 -9.26 24.30
CA ARG A 345 -13.65 -10.50 24.84
C ARG A 345 -15.11 -10.30 25.27
N THR A 346 -15.42 -9.24 26.01
CA THR A 346 -16.77 -8.92 26.46
C THR A 346 -17.71 -8.62 25.29
N GLU A 347 -17.26 -7.85 24.30
CA GLU A 347 -18.04 -7.59 23.08
C GLU A 347 -18.36 -8.88 22.31
N LEU A 348 -17.36 -9.75 22.15
CA LEU A 348 -17.52 -11.02 21.45
C LEU A 348 -18.49 -11.96 22.18
N LEU A 349 -18.38 -12.08 23.51
CA LEU A 349 -19.32 -12.84 24.34
C LEU A 349 -20.74 -12.27 24.24
N GLY A 350 -20.89 -10.94 24.29
CA GLY A 350 -22.17 -10.27 24.07
C GLY A 350 -22.79 -10.63 22.72
N SER A 351 -21.98 -10.69 21.66
CA SER A 351 -22.44 -11.10 20.32
C SER A 351 -22.91 -12.56 20.27
N PHE A 352 -22.35 -13.44 21.12
CA PHE A 352 -22.74 -14.85 21.18
C PHE A 352 -24.09 -15.10 21.87
N LYS A 353 -24.59 -14.16 22.67
CA LYS A 353 -25.88 -14.27 23.38
C LYS A 353 -27.11 -13.98 22.51
N THR A 354 -26.94 -13.49 21.29
CA THR A 354 -28.06 -13.10 20.41
C THR A 354 -27.98 -13.79 19.05
N SER A 355 -29.13 -14.06 18.45
CA SER A 355 -29.22 -14.52 17.05
C SER A 355 -29.43 -13.33 16.12
N LYS A 356 -28.97 -13.45 14.87
CA LYS A 356 -29.08 -12.38 13.86
C LYS A 356 -29.95 -12.84 12.70
N VAL A 357 -30.77 -11.92 12.18
CA VAL A 357 -31.41 -12.05 10.87
C VAL A 357 -30.43 -11.49 9.84
N ILE A 358 -30.17 -12.25 8.78
CA ILE A 358 -29.22 -11.87 7.73
C ILE A 358 -29.95 -11.64 6.41
N TYR A 359 -29.52 -10.64 5.66
CA TYR A 359 -30.05 -10.36 4.32
C TYR A 359 -29.03 -10.81 3.28
N LEU A 360 -29.46 -11.70 2.38
CA LEU A 360 -28.66 -12.24 1.29
C LEU A 360 -28.66 -11.31 0.07
N ASN A 361 -29.67 -10.45 -0.07
CA ASN A 361 -29.66 -9.38 -1.07
C ASN A 361 -28.71 -8.27 -0.60
N ARG A 362 -27.48 -8.27 -1.11
CA ARG A 362 -26.42 -7.36 -0.68
C ARG A 362 -26.23 -6.22 -1.67
N PRO A 363 -25.89 -5.01 -1.22
CA PRO A 363 -25.52 -3.92 -2.11
C PRO A 363 -24.30 -4.35 -2.94
N ILE A 364 -24.44 -4.24 -4.26
CA ILE A 364 -23.40 -4.56 -5.22
C ILE A 364 -22.45 -3.38 -5.30
N ILE A 365 -21.18 -3.60 -4.99
CA ILE A 365 -20.14 -2.60 -5.19
C ILE A 365 -19.64 -2.70 -6.63
N THR A 366 -19.82 -1.64 -7.41
CA THR A 366 -19.48 -1.62 -8.83
C THR A 366 -18.11 -1.01 -9.07
N PHE A 367 -17.19 -1.81 -9.61
CA PHE A 367 -15.90 -1.38 -10.14
C PHE A 367 -16.03 -1.05 -11.63
N ALA A 368 -15.96 0.23 -11.96
CA ALA A 368 -15.85 0.72 -13.32
C ALA A 368 -14.40 0.61 -13.81
N ILE A 369 -14.15 -0.30 -14.74
CA ILE A 369 -12.87 -0.38 -15.45
C ILE A 369 -12.90 0.62 -16.59
N LEU A 370 -12.08 1.66 -16.50
CA LEU A 370 -11.96 2.70 -17.51
C LEU A 370 -10.88 2.27 -18.51
N LEU A 371 -11.30 1.76 -19.67
CA LEU A 371 -10.42 1.11 -20.63
C LEU A 371 -10.37 1.90 -21.94
N PRO A 372 -9.40 2.82 -22.12
CA PRO A 372 -9.15 3.47 -23.39
C PRO A 372 -8.45 2.49 -24.32
N ILE A 373 -9.01 2.25 -25.50
CA ILE A 373 -8.42 1.39 -26.52
C ILE A 373 -8.12 2.20 -27.77
N THR A 374 -6.88 2.09 -28.23
CA THR A 374 -6.47 2.66 -29.50
C THR A 374 -5.42 1.82 -30.19
N SER A 375 -5.48 1.75 -31.52
CA SER A 375 -4.43 1.11 -32.33
C SER A 375 -3.23 2.02 -32.59
N ARG A 376 -3.37 3.32 -32.30
CA ARG A 376 -2.39 4.36 -32.62
C ARG A 376 -1.06 4.09 -31.92
N GLY A 377 0.01 3.87 -32.71
CA GLY A 377 1.35 3.62 -32.20
C GLY A 377 1.72 2.16 -31.96
N LEU A 378 0.82 1.22 -32.33
CA LEU A 378 1.15 -0.20 -32.45
C LEU A 378 1.59 -0.55 -33.88
N GLU A 379 2.30 -1.66 -34.04
CA GLU A 379 2.74 -2.18 -35.34
C GLU A 379 1.56 -2.53 -36.27
N GLY A 380 0.40 -2.91 -35.69
CA GLY A 380 -0.83 -3.14 -36.43
C GLY A 380 -2.08 -3.31 -35.54
N PRO A 381 -3.29 -3.28 -36.15
CA PRO A 381 -4.58 -3.43 -35.46
C PRO A 381 -4.74 -4.73 -34.66
N GLU A 382 -4.15 -5.83 -35.14
CA GLU A 382 -4.26 -7.16 -34.52
C GLU A 382 -3.66 -7.21 -33.12
N LYS A 383 -2.54 -6.52 -32.89
CA LYS A 383 -1.86 -6.44 -31.59
C LYS A 383 -2.73 -5.82 -30.49
N CYS A 384 -3.59 -4.88 -30.88
CA CYS A 384 -4.56 -4.28 -29.96
C CYS A 384 -5.62 -5.29 -29.50
N LEU A 385 -6.11 -6.12 -30.42
CA LEU A 385 -7.07 -7.18 -30.10
C LEU A 385 -6.43 -8.30 -29.26
N GLU A 386 -5.16 -8.64 -29.51
CA GLU A 386 -4.39 -9.58 -28.70
C GLU A 386 -4.21 -9.09 -27.26
N ASN A 387 -3.78 -7.83 -27.10
CA ASN A 387 -3.65 -7.19 -25.80
C ASN A 387 -4.99 -7.19 -25.04
N LEU A 388 -6.07 -6.79 -25.71
CA LEU A 388 -7.39 -6.81 -25.10
C LEU A 388 -7.84 -8.21 -24.70
N ARG A 389 -7.55 -9.24 -25.50
CA ARG A 389 -7.86 -10.63 -25.16
C ARG A 389 -7.06 -11.11 -23.95
N ALA A 390 -5.78 -10.72 -23.86
CA ALA A 390 -4.95 -11.01 -22.69
C ALA A 390 -5.48 -10.31 -21.43
N PHE A 391 -5.84 -9.02 -21.54
CA PHE A 391 -6.48 -8.26 -20.48
C PHE A 391 -7.78 -8.94 -20.03
N ALA A 392 -8.69 -9.25 -20.95
CA ALA A 392 -9.99 -9.88 -20.67
C ALA A 392 -9.85 -11.22 -19.94
N LYS A 393 -8.95 -12.09 -20.42
CA LYS A 393 -8.60 -13.35 -19.75
C LYS A 393 -8.09 -13.13 -18.33
N SER A 394 -7.18 -12.18 -18.16
CA SER A 394 -6.60 -11.86 -16.86
C SER A 394 -7.65 -11.29 -15.90
N LEU A 395 -8.55 -10.43 -16.39
CA LEU A 395 -9.64 -9.85 -15.61
C LEU A 395 -10.62 -10.93 -15.15
N ALA A 396 -11.15 -11.75 -16.07
CA ALA A 396 -12.06 -12.84 -15.73
C ALA A 396 -11.43 -13.82 -14.73
N ARG A 397 -10.16 -14.20 -14.95
CA ARG A 397 -9.41 -15.08 -14.04
C ARG A 397 -9.15 -14.45 -12.67
N THR A 398 -9.02 -13.13 -12.56
CA THR A 398 -8.66 -12.49 -11.28
C THR A 398 -9.87 -12.01 -10.48
N THR A 399 -11.02 -11.79 -11.14
CA THR A 399 -12.24 -11.26 -10.50
C THR A 399 -13.34 -12.29 -10.28
N TRP A 400 -13.23 -13.50 -10.85
CA TRP A 400 -14.31 -14.51 -10.73
C TRP A 400 -14.76 -14.75 -9.28
N ARG A 401 -13.81 -14.73 -8.33
CA ARG A 401 -14.08 -14.97 -6.92
C ARG A 401 -14.82 -13.82 -6.26
N ASP A 402 -14.42 -12.59 -6.58
CA ASP A 402 -15.00 -11.36 -6.05
C ASP A 402 -16.39 -11.08 -6.65
N THR A 403 -16.58 -11.48 -7.91
CA THR A 403 -17.83 -11.30 -8.67
C THR A 403 -18.85 -12.43 -8.51
N ARG A 404 -18.46 -13.60 -7.97
CA ARG A 404 -19.34 -14.78 -7.82
C ARG A 404 -19.63 -15.18 -6.37
N GLU A 405 -19.66 -14.21 -5.46
CA GLU A 405 -20.20 -14.31 -4.07
C GLU A 405 -19.41 -15.17 -3.06
N LEU A 406 -18.07 -15.14 -3.09
CA LEU A 406 -17.27 -15.85 -2.08
C LEU A 406 -16.93 -15.04 -0.82
N GLY A 407 -17.69 -13.97 -0.50
CA GLY A 407 -17.38 -13.03 0.60
C GLY A 407 -18.59 -12.33 1.22
N LEU A 408 -18.36 -11.46 2.22
CA LEU A 408 -19.38 -10.62 2.87
C LEU A 408 -19.88 -9.47 1.96
N VAL A 409 -19.07 -9.07 0.99
CA VAL A 409 -19.32 -7.98 0.04
C VAL A 409 -19.41 -8.57 -1.36
N HIS A 410 -20.40 -8.15 -2.13
CA HIS A 410 -20.58 -8.57 -3.52
C HIS A 410 -20.04 -7.48 -4.45
N PHE A 411 -19.13 -7.85 -5.34
CA PHE A 411 -18.54 -6.92 -6.29
C PHE A 411 -19.04 -7.22 -7.71
N GLN A 412 -19.17 -6.17 -8.50
CA GLN A 412 -19.44 -6.27 -9.93
C GLN A 412 -18.37 -5.51 -10.70
N VAL A 413 -17.99 -6.04 -11.85
CA VAL A 413 -17.11 -5.36 -12.79
C VAL A 413 -17.94 -4.88 -13.96
N LYS A 414 -17.80 -3.60 -14.30
CA LYS A 414 -18.36 -3.00 -15.51
C LYS A 414 -17.28 -2.33 -16.32
N ILE A 415 -17.14 -2.69 -17.59
CA ILE A 415 -16.12 -2.11 -18.47
C ILE A 415 -16.70 -0.90 -19.18
N TYR A 416 -16.02 0.24 -19.06
CA TYR A 416 -16.26 1.45 -19.84
C TYR A 416 -15.17 1.58 -20.88
N LEU A 417 -15.50 1.12 -22.08
CA LEU A 417 -14.61 1.02 -23.20
C LEU A 417 -14.61 2.32 -24.00
N GLY A 418 -13.53 3.09 -23.93
CA GLY A 418 -13.34 4.30 -24.74
C GLY A 418 -12.61 3.95 -26.03
N ILE A 419 -13.30 4.05 -27.17
CA ILE A 419 -12.72 3.77 -28.49
C ILE A 419 -12.48 5.11 -29.20
N ASP A 420 -11.29 5.30 -29.74
CA ASP A 420 -10.99 6.47 -30.55
C ASP A 420 -11.78 6.44 -31.88
N ALA A 421 -12.41 7.54 -32.26
CA ALA A 421 -13.28 7.62 -33.44
C ALA A 421 -12.59 7.22 -34.75
N ASN A 422 -11.27 7.40 -34.86
CA ASN A 422 -10.51 7.04 -36.07
C ASN A 422 -10.07 5.57 -36.12
N ASP A 423 -10.33 4.78 -35.07
CA ASP A 423 -10.05 3.35 -35.04
C ASP A 423 -11.24 2.54 -35.61
N GLU A 424 -11.62 2.79 -36.87
CA GLU A 424 -12.84 2.20 -37.48
C GLU A 424 -12.89 0.67 -37.45
N PHE A 425 -11.75 -0.03 -37.45
CA PHE A 425 -11.71 -1.49 -37.36
C PHE A 425 -12.21 -2.01 -36.01
N LEU A 426 -12.00 -1.26 -34.92
CA LEU A 426 -12.52 -1.54 -33.57
C LEU A 426 -14.05 -1.41 -33.53
N LEU A 427 -14.62 -0.60 -34.42
CA LEU A 427 -16.05 -0.33 -34.57
C LEU A 427 -16.75 -1.26 -35.57
N ARG A 428 -16.05 -2.22 -36.19
CA ARG A 428 -16.67 -3.19 -37.10
C ARG A 428 -17.53 -4.18 -36.33
N ARG A 429 -18.70 -4.51 -36.90
CA ARG A 429 -19.61 -5.53 -36.38
C ARG A 429 -19.10 -6.94 -36.69
N ALA A 430 -19.39 -7.88 -35.79
CA ALA A 430 -19.02 -9.29 -35.94
C ALA A 430 -20.03 -10.04 -36.82
N GLY A 431 -19.71 -10.20 -38.10
CA GLY A 431 -20.58 -10.92 -39.04
C GLY A 431 -21.99 -10.31 -39.12
N ASN A 432 -23.02 -11.10 -38.83
CA ASN A 432 -24.44 -10.67 -38.81
C ASN A 432 -24.93 -10.19 -37.43
N SER A 433 -24.06 -10.10 -36.42
CA SER A 433 -24.43 -9.63 -35.07
C SER A 433 -24.58 -8.12 -34.98
N GLU A 434 -25.49 -7.63 -34.12
CA GLU A 434 -25.55 -6.20 -33.76
C GLU A 434 -24.37 -5.76 -32.87
N MET A 435 -23.63 -6.70 -32.26
CA MET A 435 -22.48 -6.41 -31.40
C MET A 435 -21.21 -6.03 -32.18
N LEU A 436 -20.43 -5.12 -31.59
CA LEU A 436 -19.09 -4.77 -32.06
C LEU A 436 -18.13 -5.96 -31.86
N ASN A 437 -17.15 -6.14 -32.75
CA ASN A 437 -16.12 -7.19 -32.65
C ASN A 437 -15.44 -7.24 -31.28
N ILE A 438 -15.23 -6.09 -30.65
CA ILE A 438 -14.60 -5.98 -29.34
C ILE A 438 -15.51 -6.47 -28.21
N GLN A 439 -16.79 -6.11 -28.27
CA GLN A 439 -17.75 -6.58 -27.28
C GLN A 439 -17.90 -8.10 -27.37
N LEU A 440 -17.88 -8.66 -28.59
CA LEU A 440 -17.88 -10.09 -28.79
C LEU A 440 -16.64 -10.74 -28.15
N LEU A 441 -15.44 -10.20 -28.39
CA LEU A 441 -14.20 -10.70 -27.79
C LEU A 441 -14.24 -10.70 -26.26
N LEU A 442 -14.76 -9.62 -25.64
CA LEU A 442 -14.95 -9.58 -24.18
C LEU A 442 -15.97 -10.62 -23.71
N SER A 443 -17.06 -10.79 -24.46
CA SER A 443 -18.11 -11.76 -24.13
C SER A 443 -17.66 -13.23 -24.25
N GLU A 444 -16.75 -13.53 -25.18
CA GLU A 444 -16.12 -14.87 -25.32
C GLU A 444 -15.35 -15.27 -24.05
N GLU A 445 -14.77 -14.29 -23.37
CA GLU A 445 -14.05 -14.49 -22.10
C GLU A 445 -14.97 -14.31 -20.87
N GLY A 446 -16.29 -14.24 -21.08
CA GLY A 446 -17.30 -14.17 -20.01
C GLY A 446 -17.58 -12.77 -19.46
N ILE A 447 -17.11 -11.70 -20.11
CA ILE A 447 -17.35 -10.31 -19.70
C ILE A 447 -18.48 -9.72 -20.53
N THR A 448 -19.66 -9.58 -19.93
CA THR A 448 -20.88 -9.17 -20.63
C THR A 448 -21.34 -7.74 -20.32
N ASP A 449 -20.95 -7.16 -19.18
CA ASP A 449 -21.32 -5.80 -18.79
C ASP A 449 -20.31 -4.77 -19.31
N VAL A 450 -20.47 -4.41 -20.57
CA VAL A 450 -19.58 -3.50 -21.30
C VAL A 450 -20.38 -2.32 -21.86
N SER A 451 -19.91 -1.11 -21.60
CA SER A 451 -20.43 0.13 -22.17
C SER A 451 -19.36 0.80 -23.03
N THR A 452 -19.68 1.04 -24.29
CA THR A 452 -18.75 1.65 -25.25
C THR A 452 -19.03 3.15 -25.39
N GLU A 453 -17.96 3.94 -25.37
CA GLU A 453 -17.92 5.37 -25.65
C GLU A 453 -17.03 5.62 -26.86
N ILE A 454 -17.53 6.35 -27.86
CA ILE A 454 -16.73 6.76 -29.01
C ILE A 454 -16.17 8.14 -28.72
N CYS A 455 -14.85 8.23 -28.63
CA CYS A 455 -14.12 9.42 -28.24
C CYS A 455 -13.45 10.04 -29.46
N ASP A 456 -13.83 11.27 -29.82
CA ASP A 456 -13.13 12.07 -30.82
C ASP A 456 -12.06 12.91 -30.11
N VAL A 457 -10.85 12.36 -29.98
CA VAL A 457 -9.73 13.01 -29.29
C VAL A 457 -8.43 12.99 -30.12
N PRO A 458 -7.58 14.03 -30.02
CA PRO A 458 -6.30 14.05 -30.71
C PRO A 458 -5.37 12.91 -30.24
N ARG A 459 -4.42 12.52 -31.08
CA ARG A 459 -3.48 11.41 -30.78
C ARG A 459 -2.78 11.62 -29.44
N GLY A 460 -2.70 10.56 -28.64
CA GLY A 460 -2.02 10.56 -27.35
C GLY A 460 -2.82 11.18 -26.20
N HIS A 461 -4.08 11.58 -26.36
CA HIS A 461 -4.88 12.19 -25.29
C HIS A 461 -5.64 11.15 -24.44
N VAL A 462 -4.92 10.15 -23.92
CA VAL A 462 -5.50 9.03 -23.15
C VAL A 462 -6.26 9.53 -21.91
N CYS A 463 -5.74 10.54 -21.22
CA CYS A 463 -6.40 11.13 -20.06
C CYS A 463 -7.75 11.81 -20.42
N ALA A 464 -7.95 12.23 -21.67
CA ALA A 464 -9.25 12.74 -22.13
C ALA A 464 -10.28 11.61 -22.27
N ILE A 465 -9.86 10.44 -22.77
CA ILE A 465 -10.72 9.24 -22.86
C ILE A 465 -11.11 8.77 -21.46
N TRP A 466 -10.14 8.63 -20.55
CA TRP A 466 -10.44 8.28 -19.15
C TRP A 466 -11.46 9.20 -18.51
N ARG A 467 -11.37 10.52 -18.73
CA ARG A 467 -12.37 11.47 -18.21
C ARG A 467 -13.77 11.24 -18.77
N GLN A 468 -13.90 10.94 -20.07
CA GLN A 468 -15.20 10.65 -20.68
C GLN A 468 -15.80 9.36 -20.11
N CYS A 469 -15.02 8.28 -20.06
CA CYS A 469 -15.43 7.01 -19.46
C CYS A 469 -15.80 7.17 -17.98
N ALA A 470 -14.97 7.87 -17.20
CA ALA A 470 -15.20 8.12 -15.78
C ALA A 470 -16.50 8.90 -15.55
N HIS A 471 -16.77 9.94 -16.37
CA HIS A 471 -17.98 10.74 -16.26
C HIS A 471 -19.24 9.91 -16.55
N ARG A 472 -19.19 9.02 -17.55
CA ARG A 472 -20.28 8.09 -17.83
C ARG A 472 -20.50 7.12 -16.66
N ALA A 473 -19.43 6.51 -16.19
CA ALA A 473 -19.47 5.58 -15.06
C ALA A 473 -20.03 6.21 -13.77
N TRP A 474 -19.69 7.47 -13.53
CA TRP A 474 -20.20 8.25 -12.40
C TRP A 474 -21.71 8.48 -12.48
N LYS A 475 -22.23 8.85 -13.67
CA LYS A 475 -23.68 8.98 -13.92
C LYS A 475 -24.43 7.67 -13.73
N GLU A 476 -23.83 6.56 -14.14
CA GLU A 476 -24.36 5.20 -13.97
C GLU A 476 -24.16 4.62 -12.56
N LYS A 477 -23.66 5.46 -11.66
CA LYS A 477 -23.49 5.20 -10.24
C LYS A 477 -22.45 4.13 -9.85
N ALA A 478 -21.35 4.01 -10.60
CA ALA A 478 -20.22 3.21 -10.16
C ALA A 478 -19.61 3.71 -8.83
N ASP A 479 -19.03 2.79 -8.05
CA ASP A 479 -18.42 3.06 -6.75
C ASP A 479 -16.91 3.28 -6.87
N TYR A 480 -16.23 2.42 -7.62
CA TYR A 480 -14.78 2.50 -7.85
C TYR A 480 -14.47 2.74 -9.32
N PHE A 481 -13.43 3.51 -9.60
CA PHE A 481 -12.97 3.86 -10.94
C PHE A 481 -11.53 3.40 -11.07
N VAL A 482 -11.30 2.40 -11.90
CA VAL A 482 -10.01 1.76 -12.10
C VAL A 482 -9.47 2.20 -13.45
N LEU A 483 -8.40 2.99 -13.44
CA LEU A 483 -7.75 3.44 -14.67
C LEU A 483 -6.85 2.31 -15.17
N MET A 484 -7.13 1.76 -16.34
CA MET A 484 -6.38 0.64 -16.93
C MET A 484 -6.00 0.95 -18.38
N GLY A 485 -4.95 0.30 -18.87
CA GLY A 485 -4.63 0.17 -20.29
C GLY A 485 -4.99 -1.23 -20.80
N ASP A 486 -5.12 -1.39 -22.12
CA ASP A 486 -5.36 -2.68 -22.76
C ASP A 486 -4.12 -3.61 -22.73
N ASP A 487 -2.92 -3.09 -22.44
CA ASP A 487 -1.68 -3.85 -22.18
C ASP A 487 -1.56 -4.43 -20.78
N VAL A 488 -2.49 -4.10 -19.88
CA VAL A 488 -2.40 -4.55 -18.50
C VAL A 488 -2.76 -6.02 -18.40
N VAL A 489 -1.95 -6.78 -17.67
CA VAL A 489 -2.27 -8.15 -17.26
C VAL A 489 -2.34 -8.19 -15.74
N LEU A 490 -3.52 -8.51 -15.21
CA LEU A 490 -3.74 -8.70 -13.78
C LEU A 490 -3.22 -10.07 -13.34
N LEU A 491 -2.31 -10.07 -12.35
CA LEU A 491 -1.57 -11.27 -11.97
C LEU A 491 -2.24 -12.04 -10.83
N ASP A 492 -2.79 -11.31 -9.85
CA ASP A 492 -3.29 -11.86 -8.59
C ASP A 492 -4.82 -11.74 -8.47
N GLU A 493 -5.48 -12.73 -7.87
CA GLU A 493 -6.91 -12.70 -7.54
C GLU A 493 -7.19 -11.85 -6.29
N GLY A 494 -8.44 -11.42 -6.09
CA GLY A 494 -8.86 -10.76 -4.85
C GLY A 494 -8.53 -9.27 -4.76
N TRP A 495 -8.05 -8.68 -5.85
CA TRP A 495 -7.67 -7.26 -5.85
C TRP A 495 -8.86 -6.33 -5.58
N MET A 496 -10.11 -6.72 -5.90
CA MET A 496 -11.27 -5.85 -5.68
C MET A 496 -11.55 -5.70 -4.18
N ARG A 497 -11.53 -6.82 -3.45
CA ARG A 497 -11.64 -6.83 -1.99
C ARG A 497 -10.44 -6.20 -1.31
N ASP A 498 -9.23 -6.41 -1.80
CA ASP A 498 -8.03 -5.77 -1.27
C ASP A 498 -8.15 -4.23 -1.38
N ILE A 499 -8.60 -3.71 -2.53
CA ILE A 499 -8.86 -2.27 -2.70
C ILE A 499 -9.93 -1.79 -1.73
N HIS A 500 -11.08 -2.47 -1.66
CA HIS A 500 -12.17 -2.07 -0.78
C HIS A 500 -11.75 -2.06 0.70
N GLU A 501 -10.97 -3.06 1.11
CA GLU A 501 -10.37 -3.14 2.44
C GLU A 501 -9.37 -2.01 2.68
N GLN A 502 -8.50 -1.67 1.72
CA GLN A 502 -7.57 -0.55 1.86
C GLN A 502 -8.29 0.80 2.05
N PHE A 503 -9.38 1.05 1.31
CA PHE A 503 -10.19 2.26 1.54
C PHE A 503 -10.86 2.26 2.91
N THR A 504 -11.20 1.09 3.45
CA THR A 504 -11.72 0.95 4.83
C THR A 504 -10.63 1.27 5.86
N VAL A 505 -9.42 0.74 5.67
CA VAL A 505 -8.25 1.01 6.53
C VAL A 505 -7.89 2.50 6.51
N ILE A 506 -7.86 3.12 5.33
CA ILE A 506 -7.61 4.56 5.18
C ILE A 506 -8.66 5.37 5.96
N SER A 507 -9.95 5.04 5.80
CA SER A 507 -11.03 5.72 6.51
C SER A 507 -10.88 5.63 8.03
N GLN A 508 -10.56 4.45 8.55
CA GLN A 508 -10.38 4.22 9.98
C GLN A 508 -9.13 4.89 10.55
N HIS A 509 -7.99 4.81 9.85
CA HIS A 509 -6.72 5.34 10.34
C HIS A 509 -6.64 6.86 10.22
N GLU A 510 -7.04 7.41 9.06
CA GLU A 510 -6.91 8.85 8.76
C GLU A 510 -8.17 9.64 9.18
N HIS A 511 -9.19 8.96 9.70
CA HIS A 511 -10.46 9.56 10.13
C HIS A 511 -11.15 10.35 9.00
N VAL A 512 -11.11 9.77 7.80
CA VAL A 512 -11.69 10.30 6.57
C VAL A 512 -12.87 9.44 6.12
N PRO A 513 -13.70 9.91 5.17
CA PRO A 513 -14.84 9.13 4.66
C PRO A 513 -14.44 7.80 4.02
N GLN A 514 -15.30 6.79 4.15
CA GLN A 514 -15.17 5.52 3.43
C GLN A 514 -15.05 5.78 1.92
N GLY A 515 -13.92 5.42 1.32
CA GLY A 515 -13.65 5.66 -0.10
C GLY A 515 -12.86 6.94 -0.41
N MET A 516 -12.58 7.81 0.56
CA MET A 516 -11.64 8.91 0.34
C MET A 516 -10.21 8.36 0.22
N GLY A 517 -9.55 8.61 -0.90
CA GLY A 517 -8.17 8.17 -1.12
C GLY A 517 -7.85 7.81 -2.56
N CYS A 518 -6.64 7.32 -2.75
CA CYS A 518 -6.15 6.73 -3.98
C CYS A 518 -5.37 5.47 -3.65
N VAL A 519 -5.76 4.35 -4.25
CA VAL A 519 -5.10 3.06 -4.08
C VAL A 519 -4.49 2.64 -5.42
N ALA A 520 -3.22 2.24 -5.47
CA ALA A 520 -2.56 1.85 -6.72
C ALA A 520 -2.01 0.42 -6.66
N PHE A 521 -1.97 -0.25 -7.81
CA PHE A 521 -1.46 -1.63 -7.92
C PHE A 521 0.06 -1.69 -7.78
N THR A 522 0.58 -2.83 -7.31
CA THR A 522 2.01 -3.10 -7.38
C THR A 522 2.40 -3.55 -8.80
N ASP A 523 3.05 -2.66 -9.56
CA ASP A 523 3.49 -2.94 -10.92
C ASP A 523 4.86 -3.64 -10.93
N VAL A 524 4.90 -4.88 -11.39
CA VAL A 524 6.14 -5.67 -11.45
C VAL A 524 7.08 -5.21 -12.55
N THR A 525 6.59 -4.42 -13.51
CA THR A 525 7.38 -3.87 -14.62
C THR A 525 7.95 -2.49 -14.30
N PHE A 526 7.35 -1.79 -13.33
CA PHE A 526 7.84 -0.51 -12.83
C PHE A 526 7.73 -0.39 -11.30
N PRO A 527 8.60 -1.13 -10.55
CA PRO A 527 8.53 -1.20 -9.10
C PRO A 527 8.61 0.17 -8.42
N GLY A 528 7.75 0.37 -7.41
CA GLY A 528 7.74 1.59 -6.58
C GLY A 528 7.03 2.79 -7.22
N MET A 529 6.60 2.69 -8.49
CA MET A 529 5.73 3.68 -9.09
C MET A 529 4.25 3.35 -8.81
N PRO A 530 3.44 4.31 -8.34
CA PRO A 530 2.00 4.13 -8.23
C PRO A 530 1.37 4.20 -9.63
N THR A 531 1.32 3.08 -10.35
CA THR A 531 0.66 2.99 -11.66
C THR A 531 -0.78 2.49 -11.51
N PHE A 532 -1.64 2.90 -12.44
CA PHE A 532 -3.04 2.47 -12.51
C PHE A 532 -3.82 2.74 -11.21
N PRO A 533 -3.91 4.01 -10.78
CA PRO A 533 -4.60 4.37 -9.54
C PRO A 533 -6.10 4.05 -9.62
N VAL A 534 -6.65 3.70 -8.47
CA VAL A 534 -8.05 3.45 -8.23
C VAL A 534 -8.57 4.51 -7.26
N ILE A 535 -9.62 5.19 -7.70
CA ILE A 535 -10.32 6.20 -6.90
C ILE A 535 -11.75 5.74 -6.65
N HIS A 536 -12.34 6.23 -5.58
CA HIS A 536 -13.76 6.01 -5.28
C HIS A 536 -14.62 7.14 -5.83
N ARG A 537 -15.94 6.92 -5.86
CA ARG A 537 -16.97 7.89 -6.21
C ARG A 537 -16.85 9.22 -5.46
N ILE A 538 -16.39 9.20 -4.21
CA ILE A 538 -16.18 10.42 -3.42
C ILE A 538 -15.24 11.40 -4.12
N HIS A 539 -14.20 10.90 -4.81
CA HIS A 539 -13.36 11.74 -5.67
C HIS A 539 -14.22 12.41 -6.75
N MET A 540 -14.97 11.60 -7.50
CA MET A 540 -15.78 12.09 -8.61
C MET A 540 -16.80 13.13 -8.14
N ASP A 541 -17.44 12.92 -6.99
CA ASP A 541 -18.38 13.86 -6.40
C ASP A 541 -17.70 15.19 -6.02
N ALA A 542 -16.48 15.15 -5.46
CA ALA A 542 -15.70 16.34 -5.11
C ALA A 542 -15.25 17.16 -6.34
N PHE A 543 -15.05 16.50 -7.49
CA PHE A 543 -14.55 17.12 -8.72
C PHE A 543 -15.59 17.20 -9.84
N GLY A 544 -16.88 17.08 -9.53
CA GLY A 544 -17.98 17.25 -10.51
C GLY A 544 -17.96 16.23 -11.65
N GLY A 545 -17.64 14.97 -11.34
CA GLY A 545 -17.59 13.85 -12.28
C GLY A 545 -16.28 13.75 -13.07
N GLN A 546 -15.21 14.41 -12.63
CA GLN A 546 -13.88 14.34 -13.26
C GLN A 546 -12.90 13.55 -12.40
N VAL A 547 -12.07 12.71 -13.05
CA VAL A 547 -11.01 11.92 -12.40
C VAL A 547 -9.65 12.63 -12.39
N ILE A 548 -9.37 13.42 -13.42
CA ILE A 548 -8.06 14.06 -13.63
C ILE A 548 -8.33 15.48 -14.19
N PRO A 549 -7.51 16.50 -13.89
CA PRO A 549 -7.62 17.82 -14.52
C PRO A 549 -7.44 17.77 -16.04
N LYS A 550 -7.93 18.79 -16.75
CA LYS A 550 -7.87 18.85 -18.23
C LYS A 550 -6.45 19.01 -18.80
N VAL A 551 -5.46 19.32 -17.95
CA VAL A 551 -4.10 19.64 -18.36
C VAL A 551 -3.29 18.41 -18.78
N PHE A 552 -3.66 17.23 -18.27
CA PHE A 552 -2.93 15.99 -18.55
C PHE A 552 -3.34 15.41 -19.91
N ILE A 553 -2.33 15.05 -20.70
CA ILE A 553 -2.50 14.44 -22.03
C ILE A 553 -2.37 12.92 -21.93
N ASN A 554 -1.20 12.41 -21.53
CA ASN A 554 -0.94 10.98 -21.34
C ASN A 554 0.04 10.62 -20.22
N GLN A 555 0.82 11.56 -19.68
CA GLN A 555 1.67 11.32 -18.53
C GLN A 555 1.16 12.10 -17.32
N ASP A 556 1.74 11.79 -16.17
CA ASP A 556 1.55 12.49 -14.90
C ASP A 556 0.17 12.34 -14.23
N GLY A 557 -0.84 11.76 -14.89
CA GLY A 557 -2.16 11.49 -14.30
C GLY A 557 -2.11 10.55 -13.09
N ASP A 558 -1.38 9.44 -13.24
CA ASP A 558 -1.18 8.45 -12.19
C ASP A 558 -0.48 9.04 -10.94
N PRO A 559 0.73 9.64 -11.06
CA PRO A 559 1.38 10.26 -9.92
C PRO A 559 0.61 11.47 -9.40
N PHE A 560 -0.16 12.19 -10.22
CA PHE A 560 -1.00 13.30 -9.76
C PHE A 560 -2.03 12.85 -8.74
N LEU A 561 -2.81 11.81 -9.04
CA LEU A 561 -3.82 11.28 -8.14
C LEU A 561 -3.20 10.79 -6.83
N PHE A 562 -2.07 10.09 -6.93
CA PHE A 562 -1.36 9.60 -5.75
C PHE A 562 -0.85 10.75 -4.87
N GLN A 563 -0.22 11.78 -5.46
CA GLN A 563 0.29 12.94 -4.71
C GLN A 563 -0.82 13.83 -4.14
N LEU A 564 -1.99 13.90 -4.78
CA LEU A 564 -3.15 14.62 -4.26
C LEU A 564 -3.60 14.01 -2.93
N TYR A 565 -3.84 12.70 -2.91
CA TYR A 565 -4.35 12.02 -1.70
C TYR A 565 -3.29 11.77 -0.64
N ARG A 566 -2.00 11.77 -1.01
CA ARG A 566 -0.88 11.80 -0.05
C ARG A 566 -1.02 12.98 0.92
N LYS A 567 -1.56 14.12 0.49
CA LYS A 567 -1.76 15.30 1.37
C LYS A 567 -2.78 15.07 2.50
N TRP A 568 -3.42 13.91 2.59
CA TRP A 568 -4.24 13.46 3.72
C TRP A 568 -3.79 12.10 4.27
N GLY A 569 -2.63 11.58 3.89
CA GLY A 569 -2.21 10.20 4.21
C GLY A 569 -3.07 9.12 3.54
N CYS A 570 -3.88 9.49 2.55
CA CYS A 570 -4.90 8.63 1.94
C CYS A 570 -4.42 7.98 0.62
N SER A 571 -3.11 7.90 0.40
CA SER A 571 -2.50 7.22 -0.76
C SER A 571 -1.83 5.91 -0.31
N ARG A 572 -2.19 4.77 -0.92
CA ARG A 572 -1.67 3.44 -0.56
C ARG A 572 -1.40 2.59 -1.81
N MET A 573 -0.43 1.69 -1.71
CA MET A 573 -0.29 0.58 -2.67
C MET A 573 -0.99 -0.66 -2.13
N ILE A 574 -1.58 -1.46 -3.02
CA ILE A 574 -2.08 -2.79 -2.68
C ILE A 574 -1.03 -3.87 -3.00
N PRO A 575 -1.07 -5.00 -2.27
CA PRO A 575 -0.19 -6.14 -2.53
C PRO A 575 -0.49 -6.81 -3.88
N SER A 576 -1.73 -6.68 -4.40
CA SER A 576 -2.13 -7.30 -5.66
C SER A 576 -1.33 -6.71 -6.83
N ARG A 577 -0.76 -7.59 -7.66
CA ARG A 577 0.18 -7.20 -8.70
C ARG A 577 -0.47 -7.17 -10.08
N LEU A 578 0.09 -6.32 -10.93
CA LEU A 578 -0.12 -6.31 -12.36
C LEU A 578 1.21 -6.23 -13.10
N SER A 579 1.16 -6.50 -14.40
CA SER A 579 2.26 -6.19 -15.32
C SER A 579 1.74 -5.37 -16.49
N ASN A 580 2.53 -4.40 -16.95
CA ASN A 580 2.28 -3.64 -18.16
C ASN A 580 3.28 -4.04 -19.26
N GLY A 581 2.79 -4.66 -20.34
CA GLY A 581 3.63 -5.13 -21.44
C GLY A 581 4.14 -4.04 -22.39
N ILE A 582 3.50 -2.86 -22.42
CA ILE A 582 3.89 -1.75 -23.30
C ILE A 582 3.88 -0.43 -22.52
N GLY A 583 5.08 0.07 -22.21
CA GLY A 583 5.29 1.16 -21.25
C GLY A 583 5.99 0.67 -19.99
N GLY A 584 6.20 1.56 -19.02
CA GLY A 584 7.11 1.33 -17.88
C GLY A 584 8.55 1.72 -18.23
N SER A 585 9.50 0.81 -18.06
CA SER A 585 10.90 1.00 -18.50
C SER A 585 11.13 0.76 -20.00
N LEU A 586 10.11 0.26 -20.71
CA LEU A 586 10.11 -0.01 -22.15
C LEU A 586 9.49 1.16 -22.94
N PRO A 587 9.73 1.26 -24.27
CA PRO A 587 9.17 2.33 -25.11
C PRO A 587 7.64 2.38 -25.04
N ALA A 588 7.08 3.56 -24.79
CA ALA A 588 5.64 3.79 -24.74
C ALA A 588 5.01 3.74 -26.15
N ARG A 589 3.72 3.37 -26.22
CA ARG A 589 2.91 3.36 -27.47
C ARG A 589 2.78 4.74 -28.11
N TYR A 590 2.89 5.78 -27.32
CA TYR A 590 2.70 7.17 -27.72
C TYR A 590 3.88 8.00 -27.24
N ILE A 591 4.08 9.15 -27.90
CA ILE A 591 5.07 10.14 -27.46
C ILE A 591 4.66 10.60 -26.06
N GLN A 592 5.53 10.35 -25.08
CA GLN A 592 5.33 10.80 -23.71
C GLN A 592 5.33 12.33 -23.67
N GLN A 593 4.24 12.92 -23.17
CA GLN A 593 4.11 14.36 -23.00
C GLN A 593 3.86 14.64 -21.53
N HIS A 594 4.88 15.19 -20.87
CA HIS A 594 4.79 15.63 -19.49
C HIS A 594 4.16 17.02 -19.43
N THR A 595 3.35 17.24 -18.40
CA THR A 595 2.78 18.55 -18.13
C THR A 595 3.74 19.38 -17.30
N ASP A 596 4.18 20.54 -17.82
CA ASP A 596 5.06 21.40 -17.05
C ASP A 596 4.36 21.97 -15.80
N GLY A 597 5.01 21.84 -14.65
CA GLY A 597 4.58 22.49 -13.41
C GLY A 597 3.29 21.94 -12.77
N TRP A 598 2.81 20.75 -13.15
CA TRP A 598 1.59 20.18 -12.57
C TRP A 598 1.64 20.00 -11.06
N THR A 599 2.85 19.78 -10.52
CA THR A 599 3.14 19.65 -9.08
C THR A 599 3.06 20.98 -8.30
N PHE A 600 2.70 22.09 -8.96
CA PHE A 600 2.43 23.39 -8.35
C PHE A 600 0.95 23.74 -8.45
N GLY A 601 0.57 24.61 -9.40
CA GLY A 601 -0.80 25.13 -9.55
C GLY A 601 -1.87 24.03 -9.62
N PRO A 602 -1.82 23.12 -10.61
CA PRO A 602 -2.84 22.08 -10.77
C PRO A 602 -3.04 21.20 -9.52
N LEU A 603 -1.96 20.79 -8.86
CA LEU A 603 -2.03 20.00 -7.63
C LEU A 603 -2.55 20.81 -6.44
N ALA A 604 -2.14 22.08 -6.30
CA ALA A 604 -2.60 22.97 -5.24
C ALA A 604 -4.09 23.32 -5.38
N ASP A 605 -4.56 23.55 -6.61
CA ASP A 605 -5.95 23.83 -6.93
C ASP A 605 -6.83 22.61 -6.62
N ALA A 606 -6.39 21.41 -7.03
CA ALA A 606 -7.10 20.18 -6.72
C ALA A 606 -7.14 19.89 -5.21
N ALA A 607 -6.03 20.11 -4.50
CA ALA A 607 -6.01 19.98 -3.05
C ALA A 607 -6.98 20.97 -2.37
N SER A 608 -7.02 22.22 -2.82
CA SER A 608 -7.92 23.25 -2.28
C SER A 608 -9.40 22.92 -2.55
N ALA A 609 -9.71 22.40 -3.74
CA ALA A 609 -11.06 21.96 -4.09
C ALA A 609 -11.52 20.78 -3.21
N LEU A 610 -10.64 19.79 -3.00
CA LEU A 610 -10.93 18.65 -2.13
C LEU A 610 -11.10 19.09 -0.66
N GLU A 611 -10.23 19.96 -0.16
CA GLU A 611 -10.32 20.51 1.20
C GLU A 611 -11.65 21.25 1.42
N LYS A 612 -12.08 22.06 0.46
CA LYS A 612 -13.39 22.75 0.50
C LYS A 612 -14.55 21.76 0.51
N SER A 613 -14.47 20.70 -0.29
CA SER A 613 -15.50 19.64 -0.31
C SER A 613 -15.58 18.91 1.03
N LEU A 614 -14.44 18.63 1.65
CA LEU A 614 -14.36 17.92 2.93
C LEU A 614 -14.79 18.78 4.10
N ALA A 615 -14.47 20.08 4.12
CA ALA A 615 -14.87 20.99 5.19
C ALA A 615 -16.39 21.01 5.44
N THR A 616 -17.19 20.73 4.40
CA THR A 616 -18.65 20.69 4.50
C THR A 616 -19.17 19.40 5.12
N SER A 617 -18.54 18.27 4.81
CA SER A 617 -19.08 16.93 5.10
C SER A 617 -18.32 16.20 6.22
N PHE A 618 -17.02 16.51 6.41
CA PHE A 618 -16.08 15.83 7.31
C PHE A 618 -15.01 16.81 7.83
N PRO A 619 -15.36 17.71 8.77
CA PRO A 619 -14.47 18.77 9.24
C PRO A 619 -13.24 18.29 10.01
N THR A 620 -13.19 17.01 10.41
CA THR A 620 -12.04 16.38 11.08
C THR A 620 -10.93 15.97 10.12
N ALA A 621 -11.20 15.88 8.82
CA ALA A 621 -10.21 15.53 7.81
C ALA A 621 -9.24 16.70 7.57
N THR A 622 -8.04 16.62 8.15
CA THR A 622 -7.04 17.70 8.07
C THR A 622 -5.95 17.37 7.07
N ARG A 623 -5.55 18.38 6.28
CA ARG A 623 -4.45 18.26 5.34
C ARG A 623 -3.12 18.11 6.09
N LYS A 624 -2.38 17.06 5.79
CA LYS A 624 -1.02 16.83 6.27
C LYS A 624 0.00 17.68 5.50
N MET A 625 1.09 18.04 6.17
CA MET A 625 2.23 18.64 5.51
C MET A 625 2.95 17.57 4.69
N THR A 626 3.53 17.94 3.54
CA THR A 626 4.38 17.03 2.76
C THR A 626 5.83 17.50 2.76
N LEU A 627 6.76 16.59 3.05
CA LEU A 627 8.20 16.82 3.08
C LEU A 627 8.91 15.71 2.28
N ASP A 628 9.61 16.03 1.20
CA ASP A 628 10.41 15.02 0.49
C ASP A 628 11.88 15.11 0.89
N VAL A 629 12.55 13.97 1.04
CA VAL A 629 13.98 13.88 1.28
C VAL A 629 14.68 13.61 -0.05
N VAL A 630 15.51 14.54 -0.52
CA VAL A 630 16.27 14.40 -1.77
C VAL A 630 17.72 14.04 -1.47
N ILE A 631 18.17 12.91 -2.02
CA ILE A 631 19.46 12.29 -1.72
C ILE A 631 20.25 12.09 -3.03
N PRO A 632 21.15 13.01 -3.40
CA PRO A 632 22.09 12.77 -4.49
C PRO A 632 23.12 11.74 -4.04
N SER A 633 23.30 10.66 -4.81
CA SER A 633 24.24 9.59 -4.48
C SER A 633 25.15 9.25 -5.66
N TYR A 634 26.46 9.42 -5.46
CA TYR A 634 27.47 9.01 -6.44
C TYR A 634 27.97 7.59 -6.21
N ARG A 635 28.11 7.18 -4.94
CA ARG A 635 28.72 5.88 -4.56
C ARG A 635 27.71 4.82 -4.17
N VAL A 636 26.46 5.19 -3.89
CA VAL A 636 25.41 4.30 -3.39
C VAL A 636 25.86 3.62 -2.10
N LEU A 637 26.18 4.43 -1.08
CA LEU A 637 26.67 3.94 0.21
C LEU A 637 25.51 3.41 1.06
N LEU A 638 25.22 2.12 0.93
CA LEU A 638 24.09 1.48 1.60
C LEU A 638 23.99 1.73 3.11
N PRO A 639 25.07 1.71 3.93
CA PRO A 639 24.92 1.96 5.37
C PRO A 639 24.34 3.34 5.72
N PHE A 640 24.63 4.37 4.91
CA PHE A 640 24.08 5.72 5.12
C PHE A 640 22.67 5.82 4.54
N LEU A 641 22.44 5.25 3.36
CA LEU A 641 21.11 5.18 2.77
C LEU A 641 20.14 4.41 3.67
N ASP A 642 20.57 3.30 4.27
CA ASP A 642 19.80 2.51 5.23
C ASP A 642 19.36 3.37 6.43
N ALA A 643 20.28 4.17 6.98
CA ALA A 643 19.98 5.08 8.10
C ALA A 643 18.97 6.18 7.69
N ILE A 644 19.14 6.76 6.50
CA ILE A 644 18.22 7.80 5.99
C ILE A 644 16.83 7.22 5.70
N LEU A 645 16.76 6.04 5.09
CA LEU A 645 15.51 5.37 4.71
C LEU A 645 14.77 4.74 5.90
N ALA A 646 15.42 4.66 7.07
CA ALA A 646 14.86 4.17 8.33
C ALA A 646 14.44 5.30 9.28
N LEU A 647 14.50 6.57 8.84
CA LEU A 647 14.12 7.72 9.65
C LEU A 647 12.69 7.60 10.19
N LYS A 648 12.49 8.06 11.43
CA LYS A 648 11.19 7.98 12.10
C LYS A 648 10.19 8.94 11.44
N GLU A 649 9.09 8.37 10.96
CA GLU A 649 7.99 9.14 10.38
C GLU A 649 7.30 10.03 11.42
N SER A 650 6.69 11.12 10.94
CA SER A 650 5.81 11.96 11.74
C SER A 650 4.35 11.65 11.42
N PRO A 651 3.45 11.51 12.42
CA PRO A 651 2.04 11.22 12.16
C PRO A 651 1.30 12.35 11.41
N THR A 652 1.84 13.58 11.43
CA THR A 652 1.21 14.77 10.83
C THR A 652 1.93 15.28 9.57
N CYS A 653 2.97 14.58 9.12
CA CYS A 653 3.75 14.91 7.93
C CYS A 653 4.03 13.68 7.09
N GLU A 654 3.72 13.75 5.81
CA GLU A 654 3.91 12.65 4.86
C GLU A 654 5.23 12.82 4.12
N THR A 655 6.06 11.78 4.14
CA THR A 655 7.44 11.83 3.63
C THR A 655 7.65 10.86 2.47
N MET A 656 8.45 11.28 1.49
CA MET A 656 8.99 10.39 0.46
C MET A 656 10.49 10.61 0.33
N PHE A 657 11.21 9.59 -0.10
CA PHE A 657 12.64 9.61 -0.33
C PHE A 657 12.92 9.53 -1.83
N ILE A 658 13.68 10.49 -2.35
CA ILE A 658 14.03 10.60 -3.75
C ILE A 658 15.55 10.46 -3.85
N ILE A 659 16.01 9.28 -4.26
CA ILE A 659 17.41 8.97 -4.45
C ILE A 659 17.76 9.17 -5.91
N ILE A 660 18.68 10.12 -6.18
CA ILE A 660 19.21 10.37 -7.52
C ILE A 660 20.62 9.80 -7.58
N ILE A 661 20.76 8.67 -8.27
CA ILE A 661 22.03 7.98 -8.50
C ILE A 661 22.73 8.66 -9.67
N ASP A 662 23.82 9.36 -9.36
CA ASP A 662 24.57 10.14 -10.34
C ASP A 662 25.55 9.29 -11.14
N ASN A 663 26.06 8.18 -10.57
CA ASN A 663 26.92 7.24 -11.29
C ASN A 663 26.13 6.00 -11.73
N PRO A 664 25.72 5.89 -13.01
CA PRO A 664 25.00 4.71 -13.51
C PRO A 664 25.81 3.41 -13.44
N HIS A 665 27.13 3.49 -13.26
CA HIS A 665 28.02 2.32 -13.22
C HIS A 665 28.30 1.81 -11.80
N SER A 666 27.61 2.32 -10.78
CA SER A 666 27.77 1.80 -9.42
C SER A 666 27.32 0.34 -9.32
N SER A 667 28.17 -0.53 -8.77
CA SER A 667 27.85 -1.96 -8.59
C SER A 667 26.76 -2.23 -7.53
N LYS A 668 26.38 -1.21 -6.76
CA LYS A 668 25.42 -1.30 -5.65
C LYS A 668 23.99 -0.92 -6.02
N ILE A 669 23.73 -0.51 -7.27
CA ILE A 669 22.39 -0.12 -7.73
C ILE A 669 21.41 -1.29 -7.61
N ILE A 670 21.79 -2.48 -8.10
CA ILE A 670 20.95 -3.69 -8.06
C ILE A 670 20.59 -4.05 -6.62
N GLU A 671 21.56 -3.93 -5.69
CA GLU A 671 21.35 -4.21 -4.27
C GLU A 671 20.39 -3.20 -3.61
N LEU A 672 20.53 -1.91 -3.95
CA LEU A 672 19.62 -0.86 -3.50
C LEU A 672 18.19 -1.09 -4.00
N GLU A 673 18.03 -1.37 -5.30
CA GLU A 673 16.72 -1.60 -5.92
C GLU A 673 16.05 -2.84 -5.34
N ALA A 674 16.79 -3.95 -5.21
CA ALA A 674 16.25 -5.16 -4.59
C ALA A 674 15.74 -4.93 -3.16
N LYS A 675 16.45 -4.08 -2.40
CA LYS A 675 16.10 -3.79 -1.00
C LYS A 675 14.97 -2.78 -0.85
N TYR A 676 14.83 -1.81 -1.77
CA TYR A 676 13.98 -0.64 -1.54
C TYR A 676 13.04 -0.26 -2.68
N ALA A 677 13.20 -0.77 -3.90
CA ALA A 677 12.32 -0.39 -5.02
C ALA A 677 10.85 -0.81 -4.83
N HIS A 678 10.57 -1.76 -3.93
CA HIS A 678 9.20 -2.15 -3.60
C HIS A 678 8.49 -1.18 -2.63
N ARG A 679 9.24 -0.27 -1.97
CA ARG A 679 8.67 0.70 -1.03
C ARG A 679 8.05 1.87 -1.80
N PRO A 680 6.77 2.19 -1.58
CA PRO A 680 6.07 3.25 -2.33
C PRO A 680 6.51 4.65 -1.98
N ASP A 681 7.09 4.82 -0.79
CA ASP A 681 7.63 6.07 -0.32
C ASP A 681 9.05 6.35 -0.86
N ILE A 682 9.66 5.40 -1.60
CA ILE A 682 11.01 5.54 -2.15
C ILE A 682 10.99 5.60 -3.68
N ARG A 683 11.66 6.61 -4.24
CA ARG A 683 11.95 6.73 -5.67
C ARG A 683 13.45 6.65 -5.92
N ILE A 684 13.86 5.65 -6.66
CA ILE A 684 15.24 5.51 -7.14
C ILE A 684 15.27 5.97 -8.60
N ARG A 685 16.20 6.87 -8.94
CA ARG A 685 16.40 7.40 -10.29
C ARG A 685 17.88 7.36 -10.63
N VAL A 686 18.22 6.77 -11.77
CA VAL A 686 19.60 6.69 -12.25
C VAL A 686 19.80 7.72 -13.37
N ASN A 687 20.85 8.54 -13.28
CA ASN A 687 21.27 9.44 -14.36
C ASN A 687 21.98 8.63 -15.46
N GLU A 688 21.83 9.05 -16.72
CA GLU A 688 22.50 8.40 -17.86
C GLU A 688 24.03 8.55 -17.82
N SER A 689 24.52 9.58 -17.13
CA SER A 689 25.94 9.85 -16.90
C SER A 689 26.14 10.63 -15.60
N ASN A 690 27.39 10.75 -15.13
CA ASN A 690 27.73 11.61 -14.00
C ASN A 690 27.51 13.07 -14.38
N LEU A 691 26.42 13.67 -13.88
CA LEU A 691 26.07 15.07 -14.07
C LEU A 691 26.57 15.96 -12.92
N GLY A 692 26.86 15.37 -11.75
CA GLY A 692 27.29 16.04 -10.55
C GLY A 692 26.15 16.28 -9.55
N ALA A 693 26.52 16.67 -8.32
CA ALA A 693 25.59 16.83 -7.21
C ALA A 693 24.51 17.90 -7.47
N SER A 694 24.88 19.07 -8.01
CA SER A 694 23.92 20.14 -8.34
C SER A 694 22.84 19.69 -9.31
N ALA A 695 23.22 19.05 -10.41
CA ALA A 695 22.28 18.51 -11.40
C ALA A 695 21.40 17.42 -10.80
N SER A 696 21.97 16.55 -9.96
CA SER A 696 21.23 15.51 -9.25
C SER A 696 20.20 16.09 -8.27
N ARG A 697 20.55 17.14 -7.52
CA ARG A 697 19.61 17.87 -6.64
C ARG A 697 18.50 18.53 -7.45
N ASN A 698 18.82 19.16 -8.58
CA ASN A 698 17.82 19.74 -9.48
C ASN A 698 16.84 18.70 -10.02
N ARG A 699 17.32 17.52 -10.42
CA ARG A 699 16.46 16.40 -10.81
C ARG A 699 15.57 15.95 -9.65
N GLY A 700 16.12 15.81 -8.44
CA GLY A 700 15.35 15.47 -7.25
C GLY A 700 14.26 16.49 -6.92
N MET A 701 14.53 17.79 -7.07
CA MET A 701 13.51 18.84 -6.90
C MET A 701 12.38 18.76 -7.93
N LYS A 702 12.69 18.38 -9.18
CA LYS A 702 11.70 18.19 -10.25
C LYS A 702 10.80 16.98 -10.00
N GLU A 703 11.36 15.90 -9.43
CA GLU A 703 10.62 14.69 -9.05
C GLU A 703 9.71 14.90 -7.84
N SER A 704 10.07 15.82 -6.95
CA SER A 704 9.30 16.13 -5.74
C SER A 704 7.98 16.84 -6.06
N ALA A 705 6.93 16.48 -5.32
CA ALA A 705 5.63 17.19 -5.31
C ALA A 705 5.23 17.68 -3.91
N ALA A 706 6.16 17.58 -2.94
CA ALA A 706 5.95 18.00 -1.57
C ALA A 706 5.88 19.53 -1.41
N ASP A 707 5.44 19.99 -0.25
CA ASP A 707 5.44 21.42 0.09
C ASP A 707 6.88 21.89 0.48
N TRP A 708 7.70 20.97 0.96
CA TRP A 708 9.08 21.19 1.41
C TRP A 708 10.01 20.07 0.95
N ILE A 709 11.30 20.40 0.80
CA ILE A 709 12.36 19.43 0.47
C ILE A 709 13.43 19.50 1.57
N LEU A 710 13.84 18.35 2.10
CA LEU A 710 15.03 18.18 2.93
C LEU A 710 16.12 17.54 2.07
N PHE A 711 17.23 18.25 1.88
CA PHE A 711 18.43 17.69 1.25
C PHE A 711 19.30 17.01 2.31
N LEU A 712 19.69 15.77 2.01
CA LEU A 712 20.69 15.00 2.75
C LEU A 712 21.69 14.41 1.76
N ASP A 713 22.97 14.43 2.09
CA ASP A 713 24.00 13.78 1.27
C ASP A 713 24.04 12.26 1.53
N ASP A 714 24.55 11.47 0.58
CA ASP A 714 24.64 10.01 0.71
C ASP A 714 25.72 9.52 1.70
N ASP A 715 26.37 10.43 2.41
CA ASP A 715 27.41 10.15 3.40
C ASP A 715 27.15 10.81 4.76
N VAL A 716 25.91 11.19 5.08
CA VAL A 716 25.52 11.62 6.44
C VAL A 716 24.72 10.56 7.19
N THR A 717 24.84 10.57 8.52
CA THR A 717 23.97 9.84 9.43
C THR A 717 23.05 10.84 10.14
N PRO A 718 21.79 10.99 9.72
CA PRO A 718 20.83 11.85 10.40
C PRO A 718 20.45 11.30 11.78
N GLN A 719 20.00 12.15 12.71
CA GLN A 719 19.31 11.68 13.92
C GLN A 719 17.94 11.11 13.56
N ASP A 720 17.51 10.07 14.29
CA ASP A 720 16.28 9.32 13.98
C ASP A 720 15.03 10.21 13.92
N ASP A 721 14.98 11.30 14.70
CA ASP A 721 13.86 12.25 14.80
C ASP A 721 14.01 13.49 13.90
N ILE A 722 14.97 13.50 12.96
CA ILE A 722 15.24 14.66 12.08
C ILE A 722 13.98 15.14 11.33
N LEU A 723 13.11 14.23 10.89
CA LEU A 723 11.87 14.57 10.17
C LEU A 723 10.86 15.26 11.10
N VAL A 724 10.77 14.82 12.35
CA VAL A 724 9.91 15.41 13.38
C VAL A 724 10.39 16.82 13.75
N GLU A 725 11.71 17.00 13.91
CA GLU A 725 12.28 18.32 14.20
C GLU A 725 12.19 19.27 12.99
N ALA A 726 12.35 18.75 11.77
CA ALA A 726 12.14 19.50 10.54
C ALA A 726 10.70 20.02 10.45
N GLU A 727 9.72 19.17 10.74
CA GLU A 727 8.31 19.59 10.78
C GLU A 727 8.05 20.67 11.83
N LYS A 728 8.58 20.53 13.05
CA LYS A 728 8.44 21.55 14.10
C LYS A 728 9.00 22.90 13.65
N ALA A 729 10.17 22.89 12.99
CA ALA A 729 10.79 24.10 12.45
C ALA A 729 9.91 24.74 11.36
N ILE A 730 9.45 23.94 10.40
CA ILE A 730 8.58 24.37 9.31
C ILE A 730 7.28 24.98 9.82
N ARG A 731 6.58 24.29 10.73
CA ARG A 731 5.31 24.78 11.29
C ARG A 731 5.47 26.06 12.10
N SER A 732 6.63 26.26 12.72
CA SER A 732 6.92 27.50 13.46
C SER A 732 7.18 28.69 12.54
N ASN A 733 7.67 28.46 11.31
CA ASN A 733 7.95 29.51 10.33
C ASN A 733 7.56 29.11 8.90
N PRO A 734 6.25 28.91 8.59
CA PRO A 734 5.80 28.36 7.31
C PRO A 734 6.05 29.27 6.10
N ARG A 735 6.40 30.54 6.35
CA ARG A 735 6.75 31.52 5.32
C ARG A 735 8.26 31.68 5.09
N ALA A 736 9.10 30.89 5.76
CA ALA A 736 10.55 30.90 5.52
C ALA A 736 10.89 30.41 4.10
N ALA A 737 12.01 30.90 3.56
CA ALA A 737 12.57 30.38 2.31
C ALA A 737 13.05 28.92 2.49
N GLY A 738 13.46 28.58 3.71
CA GLY A 738 13.99 27.29 4.10
C GLY A 738 14.53 27.30 5.51
N PHE A 739 15.17 26.22 5.91
CA PHE A 739 15.78 26.05 7.22
C PHE A 739 17.16 25.43 7.09
N ILE A 740 18.07 25.84 7.97
CA ILE A 740 19.44 25.33 8.02
C ILE A 740 19.59 24.47 9.27
N GLY A 741 19.82 23.18 9.05
CA GLY A 741 20.13 22.22 10.11
C GLY A 741 21.61 22.24 10.50
N ASN A 742 21.96 21.47 11.52
CA ASN A 742 23.36 21.27 11.92
C ASN A 742 23.85 19.91 11.44
N THR A 743 25.03 19.89 10.85
CA THR A 743 25.76 18.67 10.52
C THR A 743 27.07 18.66 11.30
N PHE A 744 27.15 17.81 12.33
CA PHE A 744 28.33 17.73 13.19
C PHE A 744 29.34 16.71 12.65
N PHE A 745 30.61 16.91 13.01
CA PHE A 745 31.66 15.91 12.79
C PHE A 745 31.91 15.14 14.09
N PRO A 746 32.33 13.85 14.01
CA PRO A 746 32.82 13.11 15.16
C PRO A 746 33.96 13.84 15.86
N VAL A 747 34.21 13.50 17.13
CA VAL A 747 35.32 14.06 17.91
C VAL A 747 36.62 13.99 17.10
N ALA A 748 37.28 15.14 16.94
CA ALA A 748 38.51 15.24 16.17
C ALA A 748 39.66 14.59 16.95
N SER A 749 40.14 13.44 16.47
CA SER A 749 41.12 12.60 17.19
C SER A 749 42.52 12.60 16.57
N THR A 750 42.66 13.05 15.33
CA THR A 750 43.93 13.08 14.58
C THR A 750 44.41 14.51 14.36
N ILE A 751 45.70 14.68 14.05
CA ILE A 751 46.28 16.00 13.76
C ILE A 751 45.51 16.65 12.59
N PHE A 752 45.27 15.89 11.52
CA PHE A 752 44.56 16.40 10.34
C PHE A 752 43.10 16.74 10.61
N THR A 753 42.34 15.91 11.32
CA THR A 753 40.92 16.22 11.64
C THR A 753 40.78 17.46 12.51
N ASN A 754 41.73 17.69 13.43
CA ASN A 754 41.80 18.94 14.19
C ASN A 754 42.19 20.13 13.31
N ALA A 755 43.16 19.93 12.40
CA ALA A 755 43.57 20.96 11.45
C ALA A 755 42.41 21.41 10.54
N VAL A 756 41.54 20.50 10.11
CA VAL A 756 40.35 20.80 9.31
C VAL A 756 39.37 21.73 10.06
N HIS A 757 39.12 21.48 11.35
CA HIS A 757 38.31 22.40 12.16
C HIS A 757 38.99 23.76 12.35
N LEU A 758 40.29 23.77 12.66
CA LEU A 758 41.06 24.99 12.90
C LEU A 758 41.16 25.87 11.64
N ALA A 759 41.20 25.26 10.45
CA ALA A 759 41.19 25.97 9.19
C ALA A 759 39.88 26.71 8.89
N GLY A 760 38.81 26.48 9.66
CA GLY A 760 37.52 27.16 9.53
C GLY A 760 36.63 26.66 8.38
N VAL A 761 37.11 25.71 7.57
CA VAL A 761 36.37 25.16 6.41
C VAL A 761 35.10 24.38 6.79
N THR A 762 34.96 24.00 8.06
CA THR A 762 33.74 23.36 8.61
C THR A 762 32.82 24.34 9.36
N HIS A 763 33.13 25.64 9.39
CA HIS A 763 32.40 26.60 10.22
C HIS A 763 30.89 26.64 9.96
N PHE A 764 30.48 26.54 8.68
CA PHE A 764 29.09 26.66 8.26
C PHE A 764 28.27 25.36 8.40
N TRP A 765 28.91 24.24 8.75
CA TRP A 765 28.23 22.95 8.87
C TRP A 765 27.28 22.89 10.07
N ASP A 766 27.61 23.60 11.15
CA ASP A 766 26.81 23.73 12.38
C ASP A 766 26.50 25.20 12.70
N ILE A 767 26.30 26.02 11.65
CA ILE A 767 26.04 27.46 11.77
C ILE A 767 24.77 27.78 12.55
N ALA A 768 23.76 26.92 12.47
CA ALA A 768 22.50 27.12 13.19
C ALA A 768 22.65 27.02 14.72
N ALA A 769 23.69 26.34 15.22
CA ALA A 769 24.06 26.36 16.64
C ALA A 769 24.92 27.56 17.05
N LYS A 770 25.57 28.23 16.09
CA LYS A 770 26.56 29.29 16.33
C LYS A 770 26.00 30.70 16.19
N MET A 771 24.97 30.88 15.36
CA MET A 771 24.35 32.19 15.18
C MET A 771 23.60 32.61 16.46
N PRO A 772 23.58 33.92 16.79
CA PRO A 772 22.83 34.44 17.91
C PRO A 772 21.35 34.05 17.84
N GLN A 773 20.73 33.70 18.97
CA GLN A 773 19.33 33.23 19.01
C GLN A 773 18.30 34.27 18.51
N ASN A 774 18.67 35.55 18.45
CA ASN A 774 17.85 36.63 17.93
C ASN A 774 17.98 36.83 16.41
N GLU A 775 18.94 36.18 15.73
CA GLU A 775 19.08 36.25 14.28
C GLU A 775 18.14 35.25 13.61
N SER A 776 17.11 35.76 12.92
CA SER A 776 16.09 34.93 12.27
C SER A 776 16.37 34.63 10.79
N ASP A 777 17.36 35.31 10.19
CA ASP A 777 17.72 35.21 8.77
C ASP A 777 19.17 34.75 8.63
N MET A 778 19.32 33.45 8.40
CA MET A 778 20.61 32.79 8.24
C MET A 778 21.20 33.07 6.85
N PRO A 779 22.54 33.14 6.73
CA PRO A 779 23.20 33.48 5.46
C PRO A 779 23.03 32.38 4.40
N TRP A 780 23.36 31.13 4.77
CA TRP A 780 23.24 29.92 3.97
C TRP A 780 23.60 28.70 4.86
N GLY A 781 23.33 27.49 4.37
CA GLY A 781 23.76 26.25 5.03
C GLY A 781 24.15 25.20 4.00
N VAL A 782 24.88 24.19 4.47
CA VAL A 782 25.36 23.09 3.63
C VAL A 782 24.21 22.19 3.20
N THR A 783 24.17 21.77 1.94
CA THR A 783 23.11 20.87 1.43
C THR A 783 23.08 19.50 2.07
N ALA A 784 24.13 19.12 2.82
CA ALA A 784 24.15 17.91 3.63
C ALA A 784 23.02 17.87 4.69
N ASN A 785 22.45 19.03 5.04
CA ASN A 785 21.29 19.16 5.94
C ASN A 785 20.60 20.52 5.73
N LEU A 786 19.92 20.68 4.60
CA LEU A 786 19.25 21.91 4.19
C LEU A 786 17.78 21.64 3.87
N ILE A 787 16.86 22.42 4.45
CA ILE A 787 15.44 22.37 4.10
C ILE A 787 15.12 23.57 3.22
N ALA A 788 14.44 23.34 2.10
CA ALA A 788 14.00 24.39 1.19
C ALA A 788 12.48 24.34 0.98
N ARG A 789 11.85 25.51 0.95
CA ARG A 789 10.43 25.62 0.59
C ARG A 789 10.27 25.35 -0.90
N ARG A 790 9.30 24.51 -1.26
CA ARG A 790 9.00 24.20 -2.66
C ARG A 790 7.88 25.11 -3.15
N VAL A 791 8.25 26.12 -3.93
CA VAL A 791 7.34 27.05 -4.63
C VAL A 791 7.83 27.25 -6.06
N GLN A 792 6.98 27.78 -6.93
CA GLN A 792 7.33 28.05 -8.33
C GLN A 792 8.18 29.33 -8.44
N ASP A 793 9.43 29.24 -8.00
CA ASP A 793 10.38 30.35 -7.98
C ASP A 793 11.47 30.27 -9.06
N GLY A 794 11.54 29.16 -9.79
CA GLY A 794 12.55 28.94 -10.83
C GLY A 794 13.98 28.81 -10.30
N VAL A 795 14.16 28.62 -8.99
CA VAL A 795 15.50 28.54 -8.37
C VAL A 795 16.02 27.10 -8.44
N GLU A 796 17.12 26.93 -9.17
CA GLU A 796 17.88 25.69 -9.29
C GLU A 796 19.32 25.87 -8.77
N PHE A 797 19.98 24.77 -8.38
CA PHE A 797 21.42 24.76 -8.12
C PHE A 797 22.17 25.04 -9.43
N ASP A 798 23.04 26.05 -9.42
CA ASP A 798 23.77 26.46 -10.61
C ASP A 798 24.82 25.42 -11.02
N LEU A 799 24.81 25.05 -12.30
CA LEU A 799 25.68 24.04 -12.88
C LEU A 799 27.08 24.58 -13.24
N GLN A 800 27.30 25.90 -13.15
CA GLN A 800 28.62 26.48 -13.38
C GLN A 800 29.64 26.10 -12.32
N PHE A 801 29.18 25.73 -11.11
CA PHE A 801 30.05 25.32 -10.03
C PHE A 801 30.62 23.91 -10.28
N PRO A 802 31.88 23.63 -9.90
CA PRO A 802 32.50 22.33 -10.14
C PRO A 802 31.69 21.17 -9.54
N LYS A 803 31.72 19.99 -10.18
CA LYS A 803 31.03 18.77 -9.69
C LYS A 803 31.41 18.35 -8.27
N THR A 804 32.58 18.78 -7.79
CA THR A 804 33.10 18.51 -6.44
C THR A 804 32.68 19.55 -5.40
N GLY A 805 31.79 20.49 -5.77
CA GLY A 805 31.23 21.54 -4.91
C GLY A 805 32.03 22.83 -4.87
N GLY A 806 31.43 23.85 -4.26
CA GLY A 806 32.00 25.18 -4.01
C GLY A 806 31.10 26.30 -4.53
N GLY A 807 30.32 26.93 -3.64
CA GLY A 807 29.54 28.16 -3.91
C GLY A 807 28.08 27.95 -4.34
N GLU A 808 27.70 26.76 -4.79
CA GLU A 808 26.34 26.41 -5.22
C GLU A 808 25.32 26.49 -4.08
N ASP A 809 25.70 26.07 -2.87
CA ASP A 809 24.83 26.10 -1.69
C ASP A 809 24.50 27.55 -1.29
N ILE A 810 25.49 28.43 -1.41
CA ILE A 810 25.36 29.86 -1.13
C ILE A 810 24.43 30.49 -2.18
N ASP A 811 24.73 30.27 -3.47
CA ASP A 811 23.93 30.77 -4.58
C ASP A 811 22.46 30.34 -4.49
N PHE A 812 22.22 29.05 -4.21
CA PHE A 812 20.88 28.50 -4.05
C PHE A 812 20.13 29.14 -2.87
N CYS A 813 20.76 29.21 -1.68
CA CYS A 813 20.16 29.85 -0.51
C CYS A 813 19.86 31.33 -0.78
N ARG A 814 20.75 32.03 -1.48
CA ARG A 814 20.57 33.45 -1.83
C ARG A 814 19.39 33.67 -2.77
N LYS A 815 19.33 32.94 -3.89
CA LYS A 815 18.23 33.04 -4.85
C LYS A 815 16.88 32.69 -4.21
N LYS A 816 16.80 31.60 -3.42
CA LYS A 816 15.58 31.22 -2.68
C LYS A 816 15.15 32.29 -1.68
N ARG A 817 16.12 32.83 -0.92
CA ARG A 817 15.87 33.90 0.05
C ARG A 817 15.31 35.14 -0.64
N ASP A 818 15.97 35.58 -1.71
CA ASP A 818 15.60 36.83 -2.39
C ASP A 818 14.22 36.72 -3.05
N PHE A 819 13.89 35.55 -3.63
CA PHE A 819 12.53 35.27 -4.07
C PHE A 819 11.52 35.31 -2.90
N SER A 820 11.79 34.59 -1.81
CA SER A 820 10.87 34.53 -0.66
C SER A 820 10.58 35.92 -0.08
N VAL A 821 11.62 36.72 0.15
CA VAL A 821 11.50 38.08 0.70
C VAL A 821 10.76 39.00 -0.26
N ALA A 822 11.05 38.93 -1.56
CA ALA A 822 10.34 39.72 -2.58
C ALA A 822 8.83 39.41 -2.63
N HIS A 823 8.41 38.22 -2.19
CA HIS A 823 7.02 37.77 -2.16
C HIS A 823 6.41 37.75 -0.74
N GLY A 824 6.94 38.57 0.18
CA GLY A 824 6.38 38.74 1.54
C GLY A 824 6.64 37.57 2.51
N GLY A 825 7.58 36.69 2.17
CA GLY A 825 8.11 35.64 3.01
C GLY A 825 9.28 36.08 3.90
N LYS A 826 9.89 35.11 4.58
CA LYS A 826 11.12 35.30 5.37
C LYS A 826 12.31 34.62 4.66
N GLY A 827 13.52 34.95 5.08
CA GLY A 827 14.72 34.24 4.62
C GLY A 827 14.86 32.84 5.21
N PHE A 828 16.09 32.33 5.31
CA PHE A 828 16.34 31.01 5.89
C PHE A 828 16.35 31.11 7.43
N CYS A 829 15.63 30.23 8.11
CA CYS A 829 15.61 30.22 9.57
C CYS A 829 16.57 29.14 10.13
N PRO A 830 17.14 29.34 11.34
CA PRO A 830 17.93 28.29 11.99
C PRO A 830 17.04 27.14 12.46
N ALA A 831 17.49 25.90 12.27
CA ALA A 831 16.84 24.70 12.80
C ALA A 831 17.86 23.82 13.57
N PRO A 832 18.34 24.28 14.75
CA PRO A 832 19.49 23.67 15.41
C PRO A 832 19.27 22.23 15.90
N ARG A 833 18.00 21.81 16.02
CA ARG A 833 17.61 20.44 16.39
C ARG A 833 17.42 19.50 15.19
N VAL A 834 17.45 20.03 13.96
CA VAL A 834 17.52 19.20 12.76
C VAL A 834 18.98 18.82 12.58
N VAL A 835 19.37 17.65 13.07
CA VAL A 835 20.78 17.26 13.25
C VAL A 835 21.14 16.05 12.41
N ALA A 836 22.30 16.14 11.74
CA ALA A 836 22.98 15.03 11.12
C ALA A 836 24.45 14.96 11.56
N THR A 837 25.10 13.82 11.32
CA THR A 837 26.53 13.62 11.56
C THR A 837 27.22 13.26 10.25
N HIS A 838 28.27 13.98 9.89
CA HIS A 838 29.11 13.68 8.73
C HIS A 838 30.39 12.96 9.18
N PRO A 839 30.76 11.80 8.61
CA PRO A 839 32.00 11.11 8.93
C PRO A 839 33.19 11.90 8.40
N TRP A 840 34.34 11.82 9.07
CA TRP A 840 35.55 12.44 8.54
C TRP A 840 35.86 11.96 7.12
N TRP A 841 36.02 12.89 6.17
CA TRP A 841 36.36 12.54 4.78
C TRP A 841 37.61 11.66 4.72
N SER A 842 37.59 10.65 3.88
CA SER A 842 38.66 9.65 3.77
C SER A 842 39.02 9.04 5.13
N ASN A 843 38.04 8.87 6.02
CA ASN A 843 38.23 8.40 7.40
C ASN A 843 39.26 9.24 8.20
N GLY A 844 39.34 10.54 7.90
CA GLY A 844 40.29 11.47 8.53
C GLY A 844 41.71 11.39 7.98
N GLN A 845 41.94 10.68 6.86
CA GLN A 845 43.23 10.69 6.16
C GLN A 845 43.51 12.05 5.51
N ARG A 846 44.78 12.43 5.50
CA ARG A 846 45.28 13.72 5.02
C ARG A 846 44.96 13.92 3.53
N SER A 847 44.18 14.94 3.20
CA SER A 847 43.93 15.37 1.81
C SER A 847 43.59 16.85 1.72
N TYR A 848 44.43 17.61 1.01
CA TYR A 848 44.21 19.04 0.77
C TYR A 848 43.36 19.32 -0.47
N TRP A 849 43.28 18.34 -1.38
CA TRP A 849 42.66 18.49 -2.70
C TRP A 849 41.18 18.88 -2.62
N ARG A 850 40.46 18.34 -1.63
CA ARG A 850 39.03 18.65 -1.43
C ARG A 850 38.80 20.13 -1.16
N PHE A 851 39.55 20.71 -0.22
CA PHE A 851 39.40 22.12 0.17
C PHE A 851 39.87 23.06 -0.93
N TYR A 852 40.89 22.67 -1.70
CA TYR A 852 41.30 23.35 -2.93
C TYR A 852 40.14 23.38 -3.95
N MET A 853 39.53 22.23 -4.24
CA MET A 853 38.43 22.14 -5.22
C MET A 853 37.16 22.88 -4.80
N TRP A 854 36.79 22.85 -3.52
CA TRP A 854 35.68 23.66 -3.00
C TRP A 854 35.91 25.14 -3.21
N SER A 855 37.12 25.60 -2.89
CA SER A 855 37.46 27.02 -2.99
C SER A 855 37.55 27.48 -4.44
N LYS A 856 37.92 26.59 -5.36
CA LYS A 856 37.90 26.84 -6.80
C LYS A 856 36.51 27.22 -7.31
N GLY A 857 35.45 26.56 -6.82
CA GLY A 857 34.06 26.91 -7.10
C GLY A 857 33.62 28.19 -6.37
N ASP A 858 33.88 28.26 -5.06
CA ASP A 858 33.54 29.39 -4.18
C ASP A 858 34.03 30.75 -4.73
N GLY A 859 35.20 30.78 -5.38
CA GLY A 859 35.71 31.99 -6.03
C GLY A 859 34.79 32.58 -7.11
N GLY A 860 33.85 31.81 -7.68
CA GLY A 860 32.87 32.32 -8.65
C GLY A 860 31.85 33.28 -8.02
N LEU A 861 31.63 33.19 -6.71
CA LEU A 861 30.69 34.05 -5.99
C LEU A 861 31.09 35.53 -6.01
N ILE A 862 32.40 35.82 -6.10
CA ILE A 862 32.93 37.19 -6.16
C ILE A 862 32.32 37.98 -7.32
N LYS A 863 32.20 37.33 -8.49
CA LYS A 863 31.61 37.94 -9.68
C LYS A 863 30.08 37.91 -9.66
N LEU A 864 29.49 36.82 -9.16
CA LEU A 864 28.03 36.64 -9.12
C LEU A 864 27.37 37.62 -8.14
N TYR A 865 28.05 37.92 -7.03
CA TYR A 865 27.51 38.71 -5.93
C TYR A 865 28.46 39.84 -5.52
N PRO A 866 28.62 40.88 -6.37
CA PRO A 866 29.53 41.98 -6.10
C PRO A 866 29.16 42.76 -4.82
N ASN A 867 27.88 42.77 -4.44
CA ASN A 867 27.40 43.44 -3.22
C ASN A 867 27.87 42.78 -1.92
N PHE A 868 28.33 41.53 -1.98
CA PHE A 868 28.90 40.79 -0.85
C PHE A 868 30.40 40.55 -1.04
N THR A 869 31.04 41.38 -1.85
CA THR A 869 32.47 41.30 -2.14
C THR A 869 33.17 42.54 -1.62
N TYR A 870 34.34 42.36 -1.03
CA TYR A 870 35.20 43.44 -0.57
C TYR A 870 36.62 43.29 -1.13
N LEU A 871 37.31 44.41 -1.29
CA LEU A 871 38.70 44.44 -1.72
C LEU A 871 39.61 44.35 -0.50
N ASP A 872 40.46 43.34 -0.46
CA ASP A 872 41.56 43.25 0.50
C ASP A 872 42.86 43.60 -0.21
N HIS A 873 43.44 44.74 0.16
CA HIS A 873 44.70 45.22 -0.43
C HIS A 873 45.91 44.36 -0.03
N THR A 874 45.76 43.45 0.94
CA THR A 874 46.82 42.54 1.35
C THR A 874 46.78 41.24 0.55
N PRO A 875 47.87 40.87 -0.15
CA PRO A 875 47.87 39.63 -0.91
C PRO A 875 47.82 38.43 0.04
N ASN A 876 46.99 37.45 -0.31
CA ASN A 876 46.92 36.19 0.43
C ASN A 876 48.10 35.28 0.07
N SER A 877 48.19 34.09 0.68
CA SER A 877 49.32 33.19 0.44
C SER A 877 49.41 32.74 -1.01
N ALA A 878 48.28 32.47 -1.67
CA ALA A 878 48.24 32.03 -3.06
C ALA A 878 48.70 33.13 -4.04
N GLU A 879 48.28 34.37 -3.80
CA GLU A 879 48.70 35.54 -4.57
C GLU A 879 50.20 35.81 -4.38
N LEU A 880 50.73 35.64 -3.16
CA LEU A 880 52.18 35.68 -2.91
C LEU A 880 52.95 34.54 -3.58
N PHE A 881 52.40 33.32 -3.58
CA PHE A 881 53.00 32.21 -4.32
C PHE A 881 53.00 32.49 -5.82
N LEU A 882 51.93 33.09 -6.37
CA LEU A 882 51.90 33.51 -7.78
C LEU A 882 52.99 34.54 -8.09
N ILE A 883 53.15 35.56 -7.25
CA ILE A 883 54.25 36.55 -7.37
C ILE A 883 55.61 35.85 -7.30
N SER A 884 55.80 34.94 -6.34
CA SER A 884 57.03 34.15 -6.20
C SER A 884 57.28 33.29 -7.45
N THR A 885 56.26 32.62 -8.01
CA THR A 885 56.40 31.84 -9.25
C THR A 885 56.80 32.71 -10.43
N ALA A 886 56.18 33.88 -10.59
CA ALA A 886 56.56 34.84 -11.63
C ALA A 886 58.01 35.31 -11.48
N LEU A 887 58.44 35.62 -10.24
CA LEU A 887 59.83 35.96 -9.93
C LEU A 887 60.79 34.78 -10.14
N THR A 888 60.38 33.54 -9.88
CA THR A 888 61.18 32.34 -10.17
C THR A 888 61.40 32.19 -11.67
N ILE A 889 60.35 32.33 -12.48
CA ILE A 889 60.45 32.28 -13.95
C ILE A 889 61.39 33.38 -14.44
N LEU A 890 61.17 34.62 -13.99
CA LEU A 890 62.06 35.75 -14.30
C LEU A 890 63.50 35.46 -13.85
N GLY A 891 63.67 34.89 -12.67
CA GLY A 891 64.94 34.50 -12.07
C GLY A 891 65.71 33.50 -12.93
N VAL A 892 65.03 32.45 -13.40
CA VAL A 892 65.58 31.47 -14.35
C VAL A 892 66.01 32.16 -15.64
N PHE A 893 65.18 33.03 -16.22
CA PHE A 893 65.55 33.79 -17.41
C PHE A 893 66.78 34.68 -17.15
N THR A 894 66.78 35.51 -16.10
CA THR A 894 67.93 36.34 -15.76
C THR A 894 69.20 35.52 -15.51
N TYR A 895 69.09 34.35 -14.88
CA TYR A 895 70.23 33.46 -14.65
C TYR A 895 70.81 32.93 -15.97
N LEU A 896 69.95 32.55 -16.92
CA LEU A 896 70.39 32.09 -18.24
C LEU A 896 71.16 33.17 -19.02
N PHE A 897 70.79 34.45 -18.87
CA PHE A 897 71.42 35.56 -19.59
C PHE A 897 72.59 36.23 -18.85
N THR A 898 72.51 36.36 -17.52
CA THR A 898 73.45 37.15 -16.71
C THR A 898 74.26 36.31 -15.72
N ARG A 899 73.95 35.01 -15.58
CA ARG A 899 74.50 34.10 -14.55
C ARG A 899 74.22 34.53 -13.10
N SER A 900 73.37 35.54 -12.89
CA SER A 900 72.95 35.99 -11.56
C SER A 900 71.79 35.15 -11.04
N SER A 901 71.95 34.56 -9.85
CA SER A 901 70.92 33.80 -9.14
C SER A 901 70.10 34.65 -8.17
N VAL A 902 70.36 35.95 -8.06
CA VAL A 902 69.76 36.84 -7.04
C VAL A 902 68.24 36.82 -7.12
N VAL A 903 67.66 37.00 -8.30
CA VAL A 903 66.19 37.03 -8.49
C VAL A 903 65.55 35.68 -8.13
N PHE A 904 66.24 34.57 -8.41
CA PHE A 904 65.80 33.23 -8.03
C PHE A 904 65.88 32.98 -6.51
N LEU A 905 66.93 33.46 -5.84
CA LEU A 905 67.04 33.38 -4.38
C LEU A 905 66.00 34.25 -3.68
N VAL A 906 65.73 35.44 -4.22
CA VAL A 906 64.66 36.33 -3.77
C VAL A 906 63.30 35.66 -3.93
N SER A 907 63.02 35.01 -5.06
CA SER A 907 61.73 34.32 -5.25
C SER A 907 61.54 33.14 -4.30
N MET A 908 62.60 32.35 -4.08
CA MET A 908 62.62 31.25 -3.10
C MET A 908 62.46 31.76 -1.67
N GLY A 909 63.14 32.86 -1.32
CA GLY A 909 63.02 33.53 -0.03
C GLY A 909 61.58 34.00 0.23
N LEU A 910 60.89 34.52 -0.78
CA LEU A 910 59.49 34.96 -0.67
C LEU A 910 58.55 33.78 -0.42
N ALA A 911 58.73 32.66 -1.15
CA ALA A 911 57.95 31.45 -0.94
C ALA A 911 58.13 30.88 0.48
N ILE A 912 59.39 30.78 0.94
CA ILE A 912 59.71 30.28 2.28
C ILE A 912 59.13 31.21 3.36
N ALA A 913 59.33 32.53 3.23
CA ALA A 913 58.77 33.52 4.14
C ALA A 913 57.25 33.43 4.22
N THR A 914 56.58 33.21 3.08
CA THR A 914 55.12 33.04 3.00
C THR A 914 54.65 31.86 3.84
N VAL A 915 55.27 30.69 3.70
CA VAL A 915 54.90 29.48 4.47
C VAL A 915 55.14 29.70 5.98
N ILE A 916 56.33 30.17 6.36
CA ILE A 916 56.71 30.34 7.78
C ILE A 916 55.82 31.38 8.45
N ALA A 917 55.58 32.53 7.80
CA ALA A 917 54.74 33.59 8.34
C ALA A 917 53.29 33.14 8.57
N ASN A 918 52.72 32.39 7.61
CA ASN A 918 51.36 31.88 7.73
C ASN A 918 51.23 30.89 8.90
N ILE A 919 52.18 29.97 9.04
CA ILE A 919 52.20 29.02 10.17
C ILE A 919 52.39 29.75 11.50
N ALA A 920 53.36 30.67 11.57
CA ALA A 920 53.64 31.43 12.79
C ALA A 920 52.45 32.30 13.23
N HIS A 921 51.76 32.93 12.26
CA HIS A 921 50.56 33.70 12.53
C HIS A 921 49.41 32.84 13.06
N ASP A 922 49.11 31.71 12.42
CA ASP A 922 48.03 30.83 12.87
C ASP A 922 48.37 30.20 14.23
N MET A 923 49.65 29.92 14.52
CA MET A 923 50.11 29.54 15.86
C MET A 923 49.83 30.64 16.89
N TYR A 924 50.18 31.89 16.60
CA TYR A 924 49.86 33.02 17.49
C TYR A 924 48.34 33.19 17.68
N ARG A 925 47.56 33.10 16.60
CA ARG A 925 46.10 33.24 16.62
C ARG A 925 45.45 32.19 17.51
N HIS A 926 45.74 30.91 17.28
CA HIS A 926 45.02 29.81 17.93
C HIS A 926 45.58 29.40 19.30
N LEU A 927 46.87 29.61 19.55
CA LEU A 927 47.50 29.27 20.83
C LEU A 927 47.48 30.42 21.84
N TRP A 928 47.39 31.67 21.37
CA TRP A 928 47.49 32.84 22.25
C TRP A 928 46.31 33.80 22.14
N ARG A 929 46.04 34.37 20.95
CA ARG A 929 45.05 35.45 20.78
C ARG A 929 43.61 35.00 21.02
N ASP A 930 43.21 33.90 20.38
CA ASP A 930 41.83 33.43 20.32
C ASP A 930 41.67 32.07 21.02
N MET A 931 42.37 31.86 22.14
CA MET A 931 42.38 30.59 22.88
C MET A 931 40.98 30.14 23.35
N ASN A 932 40.02 31.05 23.49
CA ASN A 932 38.64 30.70 23.83
C ASN A 932 37.86 30.13 22.65
N ARG A 933 38.18 30.50 21.39
CA ARG A 933 37.55 29.90 20.20
C ARG A 933 37.95 28.43 20.03
N THR A 934 39.16 28.07 20.45
CA THR A 934 39.66 26.70 20.37
C THR A 934 39.16 25.81 21.52
N LYS A 935 38.76 26.38 22.66
CA LYS A 935 38.15 25.63 23.78
C LYS A 935 36.79 25.00 23.44
N ALA A 936 36.05 25.59 22.49
CA ALA A 936 34.78 25.06 22.03
C ALA A 936 34.91 23.83 21.11
N LEU A 937 36.13 23.54 20.61
CA LEU A 937 36.39 22.39 19.74
C LEU A 937 36.44 21.09 20.56
N ARG A 938 35.60 20.12 20.17
CA ARG A 938 35.61 18.76 20.73
C ARG A 938 36.81 17.99 20.16
N SER A 939 37.92 18.03 20.89
CA SER A 939 39.20 17.40 20.51
C SER A 939 39.77 16.52 21.61
N SER A 940 40.36 15.39 21.23
CA SER A 940 41.16 14.54 22.14
C SER A 940 42.65 14.89 22.12
N LEU A 941 43.10 15.82 21.27
CA LEU A 941 44.51 16.21 21.15
C LEU A 941 44.90 17.30 22.15
N ARG A 942 46.12 17.19 22.69
CA ARG A 942 46.72 18.12 23.66
C ARG A 942 48.21 18.30 23.39
N GLY A 943 48.81 19.35 23.97
CA GLY A 943 50.26 19.58 23.94
C GLY A 943 50.82 19.75 22.52
N ILE A 944 51.93 19.09 22.23
CA ILE A 944 52.67 19.22 20.95
C ILE A 944 51.79 18.84 19.74
N GLY A 945 50.98 17.78 19.85
CA GLY A 945 50.10 17.36 18.76
C GLY A 945 49.08 18.43 18.36
N TRP A 946 48.63 19.25 19.32
CA TRP A 946 47.77 20.40 19.06
C TRP A 946 48.49 21.50 18.29
N ALA A 947 49.74 21.82 18.66
CA ALA A 947 50.55 22.79 17.93
C ALA A 947 50.82 22.37 16.48
N VAL A 948 51.05 21.06 16.23
CA VAL A 948 51.21 20.51 14.88
C VAL A 948 49.91 20.64 14.08
N ALA A 949 48.74 20.41 14.71
CA ALA A 949 47.45 20.58 14.04
C ALA A 949 47.19 22.04 13.61
N VAL A 950 47.62 23.02 14.41
CA VAL A 950 47.56 24.44 14.05
C VAL A 950 48.48 24.76 12.87
N ALA A 951 49.69 24.19 12.83
CA ALA A 951 50.57 24.37 11.67
C ALA A 951 49.97 23.74 10.41
N GLU A 952 49.35 22.56 10.54
CA GLU A 952 48.67 21.89 9.44
C GLU A 952 47.41 22.63 8.96
N SER A 953 46.67 23.31 9.84
CA SER A 953 45.51 24.11 9.43
C SER A 953 45.88 25.28 8.53
N ALA A 954 47.06 25.87 8.75
CA ALA A 954 47.60 26.90 7.85
C ALA A 954 47.80 26.34 6.43
N LEU A 955 48.30 25.09 6.29
CA LEU A 955 48.46 24.45 4.98
C LEU A 955 47.11 24.21 4.28
N ILE A 956 46.08 23.80 5.02
CA ILE A 956 44.71 23.65 4.49
C ILE A 956 44.18 24.99 3.97
N ARG A 957 44.36 26.07 4.73
CA ARG A 957 43.95 27.41 4.32
C ARG A 957 44.71 27.88 3.08
N MET A 958 46.02 27.70 2.99
CA MET A 958 46.81 28.05 1.81
C MET A 958 46.36 27.25 0.56
N ALA A 959 46.04 25.96 0.72
CA ALA A 959 45.48 25.16 -0.36
C ALA A 959 44.10 25.67 -0.82
N SER A 960 43.24 26.07 0.13
CA SER A 960 41.94 26.70 -0.16
C SER A 960 42.12 28.02 -0.93
N GLU A 961 43.02 28.92 -0.48
CA GLU A 961 43.35 30.16 -1.18
C GLU A 961 43.87 29.90 -2.61
N GLY A 962 44.72 28.89 -2.78
CA GLY A 962 45.21 28.45 -4.09
C GLY A 962 44.09 27.98 -5.01
N GLY A 963 43.09 27.27 -4.47
CA GLY A 963 41.89 26.88 -5.19
C GLY A 963 41.13 28.07 -5.75
N ARG A 964 40.86 29.09 -4.92
CA ARG A 964 40.17 30.32 -5.36
C ARG A 964 40.91 31.01 -6.49
N LEU A 965 42.22 31.21 -6.32
CA LEU A 965 43.05 31.90 -7.30
C LEU A 965 43.05 31.17 -8.65
N ILE A 966 43.22 29.85 -8.66
CA ILE A 966 43.18 29.06 -9.89
C ILE A 966 41.78 29.07 -10.52
N GLY A 967 40.72 29.03 -9.70
CA GLY A 967 39.35 29.19 -10.19
C GLY A 967 39.13 30.51 -10.95
N LEU A 968 39.69 31.62 -10.44
CA LEU A 968 39.64 32.91 -11.14
C LEU A 968 40.37 32.85 -12.49
N PHE A 969 41.54 32.22 -12.55
CA PHE A 969 42.29 32.07 -13.80
C PHE A 969 41.52 31.24 -14.84
N GLU A 970 40.97 30.11 -14.45
CA GLU A 970 40.21 29.24 -15.37
C GLU A 970 38.96 29.92 -15.93
N ARG A 971 38.35 30.84 -15.17
CA ARG A 971 37.20 31.64 -15.64
C ARG A 971 37.59 32.95 -16.35
N GLY A 972 38.89 33.27 -16.46
CA GLY A 972 39.37 34.52 -17.05
C GLY A 972 39.09 35.77 -16.20
N GLU A 973 38.93 35.62 -14.89
CA GLU A 973 38.48 36.64 -13.94
C GLU A 973 39.65 37.32 -13.20
N ILE A 974 40.75 37.57 -13.90
CA ILE A 974 42.02 38.04 -13.31
C ILE A 974 41.88 39.41 -12.63
N MET A 975 40.97 40.26 -13.12
CA MET A 975 40.68 41.58 -12.53
C MET A 975 40.06 41.51 -11.12
N LEU A 976 39.63 40.33 -10.69
CA LEU A 976 39.06 40.09 -9.35
C LEU A 976 40.11 39.60 -8.33
N ILE A 977 41.39 39.52 -8.70
CA ILE A 977 42.47 39.26 -7.73
C ILE A 977 42.46 40.35 -6.64
N GLY A 978 42.67 39.96 -5.38
CA GLY A 978 42.51 40.84 -4.22
C GLY A 978 41.07 40.99 -3.72
N HIS A 979 40.05 40.63 -4.51
CA HIS A 979 38.68 40.59 -4.01
C HIS A 979 38.45 39.34 -3.15
N ARG A 980 37.59 39.49 -2.13
CA ARG A 980 37.18 38.44 -1.18
C ARG A 980 35.67 38.46 -1.04
N PHE A 981 35.07 37.29 -0.85
CA PHE A 981 33.64 37.14 -0.66
C PHE A 981 33.29 37.12 0.83
N ASP A 982 32.24 37.82 1.24
CA ASP A 982 31.66 37.73 2.58
C ASP A 982 30.72 36.52 2.67
N TRP A 983 31.22 35.40 3.22
CA TRP A 983 30.42 34.19 3.43
C TRP A 983 29.24 34.36 4.40
N PHE A 984 29.19 35.45 5.18
CA PHE A 984 28.03 35.78 6.01
C PHE A 984 26.98 36.62 5.26
N THR A 985 27.28 37.08 4.03
CA THR A 985 26.33 37.82 3.18
C THR A 985 25.68 39.02 3.89
N GLY A 986 26.45 39.69 4.75
CA GLY A 986 26.03 40.82 5.59
C GLY A 986 25.30 40.46 6.89
N ARG A 987 25.03 39.18 7.20
CA ARG A 987 24.23 38.76 8.38
C ARG A 987 24.96 38.82 9.71
N ALA A 988 26.29 38.79 9.69
CA ALA A 988 27.11 38.94 10.89
C ALA A 988 27.70 40.36 11.03
N GLY A 989 27.17 41.34 10.29
CA GLY A 989 27.75 42.67 10.15
C GLY A 989 29.17 42.62 9.57
N ASN A 990 29.93 43.71 9.75
CA ASN A 990 31.30 43.82 9.21
C ASN A 990 32.37 43.12 10.08
N GLY A 991 31.97 42.48 11.20
CA GLY A 991 32.90 41.87 12.15
C GLY A 991 33.80 40.81 11.52
N PRO A 992 33.26 39.75 10.90
CA PRO A 992 34.06 38.70 10.26
C PRO A 992 34.98 39.22 9.15
N MET A 993 34.48 40.13 8.31
CA MET A 993 35.25 40.78 7.25
C MET A 993 36.45 41.55 7.81
N ASN A 994 36.21 42.40 8.82
CA ASN A 994 37.27 43.18 9.47
C ASN A 994 38.32 42.28 10.15
N GLU A 995 37.87 41.17 10.73
CA GLU A 995 38.77 40.19 11.35
C GLU A 995 39.70 39.54 10.32
N GLU A 996 39.18 39.13 9.16
CA GLU A 996 40.00 38.53 8.11
C GLU A 996 40.98 39.53 7.47
N ILE A 997 40.57 40.78 7.25
CA ILE A 997 41.47 41.86 6.80
C ILE A 997 42.62 42.06 7.81
N MET A 998 42.30 42.12 9.10
CA MET A 998 43.31 42.25 10.16
C MET A 998 44.28 41.05 10.16
N ASN A 999 43.76 39.83 9.99
CA ASN A 999 44.59 38.63 9.90
C ASN A 999 45.49 38.66 8.65
N GLY A 1000 44.99 39.11 7.51
CA GLY A 1000 45.75 39.33 6.27
C GLY A 1000 46.91 40.31 6.46
N GLN A 1001 46.65 41.47 7.06
CA GLN A 1001 47.66 42.48 7.38
C GLN A 1001 48.75 41.96 8.32
N GLN A 1002 48.36 41.23 9.37
CA GLN A 1002 49.31 40.63 10.31
C GLN A 1002 50.20 39.57 9.64
N ARG A 1003 49.62 38.72 8.78
CA ARG A 1003 50.39 37.74 7.99
C ARG A 1003 51.36 38.44 7.05
N MET A 1004 50.93 39.47 6.33
CA MET A 1004 51.79 40.24 5.43
C MET A 1004 52.95 40.93 6.14
N ALA A 1005 52.71 41.50 7.33
CA ALA A 1005 53.76 42.10 8.14
C ALA A 1005 54.83 41.05 8.55
N LEU A 1006 54.39 39.84 8.93
CA LEU A 1006 55.30 38.73 9.25
C LEU A 1006 56.06 38.24 8.01
N VAL A 1007 55.41 38.14 6.85
CA VAL A 1007 56.08 37.80 5.58
C VAL A 1007 57.18 38.82 5.30
N ALA A 1008 56.88 40.12 5.36
CA ALA A 1008 57.86 41.17 5.10
C ALA A 1008 59.07 41.10 6.04
N LEU A 1009 58.82 40.85 7.34
CA LEU A 1009 59.88 40.73 8.35
C LEU A 1009 60.78 39.51 8.10
N ILE A 1010 60.19 38.33 7.89
CA ILE A 1010 60.94 37.09 7.66
C ILE A 1010 61.68 37.16 6.32
N PHE A 1011 61.02 37.69 5.29
CA PHE A 1011 61.58 37.87 3.97
C PHE A 1011 62.79 38.81 3.97
N GLY A 1012 62.73 39.92 4.74
CA GLY A 1012 63.86 40.84 4.91
C GLY A 1012 65.09 40.16 5.53
N VAL A 1013 64.88 39.30 6.54
CA VAL A 1013 65.96 38.51 7.16
C VAL A 1013 66.55 37.50 6.17
N LEU A 1014 65.71 36.82 5.38
CA LEU A 1014 66.18 35.87 4.36
C LEU A 1014 66.96 36.57 3.24
N CYS A 1015 66.47 37.72 2.75
CA CYS A 1015 67.16 38.50 1.72
C CYS A 1015 68.50 39.05 2.19
N PHE A 1016 68.62 39.50 3.45
CA PHE A 1016 69.90 39.94 4.02
C PHE A 1016 70.94 38.81 4.03
N LYS A 1017 70.52 37.56 4.25
CA LYS A 1017 71.40 36.39 4.17
C LYS A 1017 71.74 35.93 2.74
N PHE A 1018 70.98 36.35 1.72
CA PHE A 1018 71.24 36.02 0.32
C PHE A 1018 72.06 37.11 -0.40
N CYS A 1019 72.08 38.34 0.14
CA CYS A 1019 72.88 39.45 -0.38
C CYS A 1019 74.27 39.56 0.24
N CYS A 1020 74.47 39.02 1.45
CA CYS A 1020 75.76 38.75 2.06
C CYS A 1020 76.26 37.38 1.63
#